data_AF-A0A061JB55-F1
#
_entry.id   AF-A0A061JB55-F1
#
_cell.length_a   1.000
_cell.length_b   1.000
_cell.length_c   1.000
_cell.angle_alpha   90.00
_cell.angle_beta   90.00
_cell.angle_gamma   90.00
#
_symmetry.space_group_name_H-M   'P 1'
#
loop_
_entity.id
_entity.type
_entity.pdbx_description
1 polymer ?
#
loop_
_entity_poly.entity_id
_entity_poly.type
_entity_poly.pdbx_seq_one_letter_code
_entity_poly.pdbx_strand_id
1 'polypeptide(L)'
;MDVVPRARGAAASSSAGSDLRELNEAKVANILSYLDEAVATRPQLAASLTPHEEMLPDSYASEGISLAPSTALNQLSHNKPTSAALPQNQPSQRQQQQQQQQLLSSASASCLTSYVIGGSLDPYVGVYHGIKAKIEALRFSNDELRAENEELKARLGAARQREAEHVEKVQATNRTELQSLRNGLRESEEEHRRVMQGLQREKTQLTKAVESLTTQLRQEMLRREEEVARLESANAAAIAQLKTRWQAQEKAARERWRIAEAKRIKESTLQSLEPDIVLLLNRHKAEKARMREEFENELRQRDEVIASKEATVEEVKAKLARDAEAMMTREQNEFRGRLREEVERVNRQLEEERRAARQKTEGMEVFFEEQKSVMQREISRLQKELFALKETAATEKAMFHDAVAKEVAEITNNSNKIVSELKEKLMWEFSCREKETQVHNKHYLAAKEEELRRKCEAERDAAVAAATQRLGQTHIKYLTESHNNDDLLRDRVAQMNRENERLRVEAELLQEQLKSALDAMSRKEEDIMRLREAAELTDQRVKAIEDRIRGECDTRLHALDTEWQRKLRQFEIKHVEEVGGMQHEVEKVNIELEAAKNAAALELKSIEQKHAAELTSINERVLVALATKDNTLKAQTEQISLLQEALRLRDEHIARHRELL
;
A
#
# COMPACT_ATOMS: atom_id res chain seq x y z
N MET A 1 -73.53 -11.71 -3.04
CA MET A 1 -73.23 -10.39 -2.46
C MET A 1 -72.04 -10.52 -1.52
N ASP A 2 -70.80 -10.15 -1.82
CA ASP A 2 -70.20 -9.67 -3.08
C ASP A 2 -68.69 -10.04 -3.09
N VAL A 3 -68.21 -10.68 -4.16
CA VAL A 3 -67.40 -10.10 -5.26
C VAL A 3 -65.89 -10.05 -4.99
N VAL A 4 -65.18 -10.87 -5.77
CA VAL A 4 -63.74 -10.83 -6.00
C VAL A 4 -63.40 -9.79 -7.09
N PRO A 5 -62.28 -9.07 -6.94
CA PRO A 5 -61.36 -8.80 -8.04
C PRO A 5 -59.96 -9.34 -7.67
N ARG A 6 -59.19 -10.11 -8.44
CA ARG A 6 -58.96 -10.25 -9.90
C ARG A 6 -58.29 -9.05 -10.57
N ALA A 7 -56.96 -9.04 -10.60
CA ALA A 7 -56.17 -8.50 -11.72
C ALA A 7 -54.70 -9.01 -11.73
N ARG A 8 -54.26 -9.48 -12.92
CA ARG A 8 -52.90 -9.41 -13.56
C ARG A 8 -51.63 -9.65 -12.71
N GLY A 9 -50.57 -10.31 -13.20
CA GLY A 9 -50.28 -10.87 -14.54
C GLY A 9 -48.81 -10.63 -14.93
N ALA A 10 -48.26 -11.47 -15.83
CA ALA A 10 -46.86 -11.43 -16.35
C ALA A 10 -45.73 -11.70 -15.33
N ALA A 11 -44.57 -12.23 -15.69
CA ALA A 11 -44.16 -13.02 -16.86
C ALA A 11 -42.90 -13.85 -16.50
N ALA A 12 -42.67 -14.97 -17.19
CA ALA A 12 -41.42 -15.71 -17.10
C ALA A 12 -40.36 -15.09 -18.04
N SER A 13 -39.23 -14.65 -17.50
CA SER A 13 -38.05 -14.27 -18.28
C SER A 13 -36.80 -14.16 -17.40
N SER A 14 -35.64 -14.54 -17.96
CA SER A 14 -34.28 -14.40 -17.39
C SER A 14 -33.83 -15.43 -16.33
N SER A 15 -33.53 -16.64 -16.79
CA SER A 15 -32.58 -17.57 -16.13
C SER A 15 -31.29 -17.65 -16.95
N ALA A 16 -30.61 -16.51 -17.11
CA ALA A 16 -29.35 -16.39 -17.86
C ALA A 16 -28.32 -15.46 -17.19
N GLY A 17 -28.60 -14.99 -15.97
CA GLY A 17 -27.73 -14.09 -15.20
C GLY A 17 -26.87 -14.76 -14.12
N SER A 18 -27.02 -16.08 -13.91
CA SER A 18 -26.29 -16.81 -12.87
C SER A 18 -24.90 -17.26 -13.35
N ASP A 19 -24.83 -17.94 -14.50
CA ASP A 19 -23.60 -18.51 -15.06
C ASP A 19 -22.49 -17.46 -15.27
N LEU A 20 -22.86 -16.24 -15.71
CA LEU A 20 -21.88 -15.15 -15.88
C LEU A 20 -21.35 -14.60 -14.54
N ARG A 21 -22.06 -14.82 -13.43
CA ARG A 21 -21.59 -14.46 -12.08
C ARG A 21 -20.64 -15.52 -11.54
N GLU A 22 -21.03 -16.80 -11.62
CA GLU A 22 -20.15 -17.94 -11.26
C GLU A 22 -18.86 -17.95 -12.08
N LEU A 23 -18.93 -17.71 -13.40
CA LEU A 23 -17.74 -17.65 -14.25
C LEU A 23 -16.81 -16.47 -13.91
N ASN A 24 -17.32 -15.42 -13.27
CA ASN A 24 -16.53 -14.27 -12.82
C ASN A 24 -15.97 -14.52 -11.41
N GLU A 25 -16.73 -15.13 -10.51
CA GLU A 25 -16.23 -15.60 -9.20
C GLU A 25 -15.13 -16.65 -9.36
N ALA A 26 -15.28 -17.61 -10.27
CA ALA A 26 -14.24 -18.59 -10.58
C ALA A 26 -12.96 -17.94 -11.14
N LYS A 27 -13.08 -16.87 -11.96
CA LYS A 27 -11.93 -16.10 -12.45
C LYS A 27 -11.26 -15.28 -11.35
N VAL A 28 -12.04 -14.65 -10.46
CA VAL A 28 -11.52 -13.92 -9.31
C VAL A 28 -10.82 -14.88 -8.33
N ALA A 29 -11.40 -16.05 -8.06
CA ALA A 29 -10.77 -17.08 -7.23
C ALA A 29 -9.44 -17.58 -7.81
N ASN A 30 -9.36 -17.78 -9.13
CA ASN A 30 -8.13 -18.19 -9.81
C ASN A 30 -7.06 -17.08 -9.81
N ILE A 31 -7.48 -15.81 -10.00
CA ILE A 31 -6.57 -14.65 -9.87
C ILE A 31 -6.03 -14.54 -8.43
N LEU A 32 -6.88 -14.79 -7.42
CA LEU A 32 -6.45 -14.77 -6.02
C LEU A 32 -5.52 -15.95 -5.69
N SER A 33 -5.75 -17.16 -6.22
CA SER A 33 -4.80 -18.27 -6.02
C SER A 33 -3.44 -18.01 -6.67
N TYR A 34 -3.41 -17.39 -7.87
CA TYR A 34 -2.14 -16.95 -8.49
C TYR A 34 -1.42 -15.85 -7.69
N LEU A 35 -2.15 -15.01 -6.94
CA LEU A 35 -1.56 -14.01 -6.07
C LEU A 35 -1.04 -14.61 -4.75
N ASP A 36 -1.77 -15.54 -4.14
CA ASP A 36 -1.31 -16.26 -2.94
C ASP A 36 -0.09 -17.16 -3.24
N GLU A 37 -0.06 -17.82 -4.41
CA GLU A 37 1.06 -18.65 -4.85
C GLU A 37 2.31 -17.80 -5.17
N ALA A 38 2.14 -16.57 -5.70
CA ALA A 38 3.22 -15.60 -5.87
C ALA A 38 3.72 -14.99 -4.55
N VAL A 39 2.89 -14.96 -3.50
CA VAL A 39 3.29 -14.54 -2.14
C VAL A 39 3.98 -15.67 -1.37
N ALA A 40 3.68 -16.93 -1.68
CA ALA A 40 4.33 -18.11 -1.09
C ALA A 40 5.82 -18.25 -1.48
N THR A 41 6.23 -17.78 -2.66
CA THR A 41 7.64 -17.80 -3.10
C THR A 41 8.45 -16.58 -2.61
N ARG A 42 8.52 -16.39 -1.29
CA ARG A 42 9.43 -15.42 -0.65
C ARG A 42 10.34 -16.12 0.36
N PRO A 43 11.67 -16.19 0.13
CA PRO A 43 12.59 -16.81 1.08
C PRO A 43 12.56 -16.08 2.43
N GLN A 44 12.12 -16.78 3.48
CA GLN A 44 12.22 -16.30 4.85
C GLN A 44 13.64 -16.57 5.38
N LEU A 45 14.48 -15.54 5.38
CA LEU A 45 15.62 -15.49 6.31
C LEU A 45 15.11 -14.93 7.64
N ALA A 46 14.61 -15.82 8.49
CA ALA A 46 14.31 -15.53 9.88
C ALA A 46 15.42 -16.11 10.77
N ALA A 47 16.37 -15.26 11.15
CA ALA A 47 17.30 -15.55 12.24
C ALA A 47 16.87 -14.76 13.48
N SER A 48 16.68 -15.47 14.59
CA SER A 48 16.23 -14.94 15.88
C SER A 48 17.26 -14.03 16.55
N LEU A 49 16.85 -12.87 17.07
CA LEU A 49 17.68 -12.07 17.99
C LEU A 49 16.86 -11.36 19.07
N THR A 50 17.11 -11.76 20.31
CA THR A 50 17.25 -10.91 21.53
C THR A 50 17.98 -11.75 22.59
N PRO A 51 18.71 -11.17 23.56
CA PRO A 51 19.60 -10.01 23.45
C PRO A 51 20.96 -10.23 24.19
N HIS A 52 22.05 -9.57 23.80
CA HIS A 52 23.02 -8.95 24.74
C HIS A 52 24.10 -8.12 24.02
N GLU A 53 24.82 -7.38 24.86
CA GLU A 53 25.83 -6.34 24.66
C GLU A 53 27.14 -6.72 23.94
N GLU A 54 27.98 -5.67 23.82
CA GLU A 54 29.44 -5.62 23.68
C GLU A 54 30.09 -5.57 22.28
N MET A 55 30.65 -4.38 22.03
CA MET A 55 31.95 -4.07 21.41
C MET A 55 32.17 -4.26 19.88
N LEU A 56 32.84 -3.21 19.35
CA LEU A 56 33.71 -3.06 18.15
C LEU A 56 34.36 -4.37 17.62
N PRO A 57 34.75 -4.47 16.31
CA PRO A 57 35.51 -3.41 15.60
C PRO A 57 35.37 -3.31 14.05
N ASP A 58 36.25 -2.51 13.45
CA ASP A 58 36.50 -2.29 12.01
C ASP A 58 36.95 -3.53 11.18
N SER A 59 36.94 -3.33 9.86
CA SER A 59 37.91 -3.81 8.83
C SER A 59 37.53 -4.91 7.82
N TYR A 60 37.63 -4.51 6.54
CA TYR A 60 38.14 -5.22 5.34
C TYR A 60 37.72 -6.66 4.98
N ALA A 61 37.04 -6.79 3.83
CA ALA A 61 37.31 -7.73 2.69
C ALA A 61 36.09 -7.66 1.72
N SER A 62 36.21 -7.33 0.42
CA SER A 62 36.84 -8.05 -0.71
C SER A 62 35.84 -8.93 -1.49
N GLU A 63 36.08 -9.07 -2.81
CA GLU A 63 35.31 -9.86 -3.79
C GLU A 63 33.91 -9.28 -4.17
N GLY A 64 33.38 -9.50 -5.39
CA GLY A 64 33.89 -10.25 -6.53
C GLY A 64 33.15 -9.91 -7.85
N ILE A 65 33.75 -10.30 -8.98
CA ILE A 65 33.33 -9.92 -10.34
C ILE A 65 32.06 -10.66 -10.79
N SER A 66 31.19 -10.00 -11.56
CA SER A 66 30.37 -10.66 -12.59
C SER A 66 29.97 -9.70 -13.72
N LEU A 67 30.44 -9.99 -14.93
CA LEU A 67 30.05 -9.33 -16.18
C LEU A 67 29.29 -10.33 -17.06
N ALA A 68 28.16 -9.90 -17.61
CA ALA A 68 27.51 -10.56 -18.74
C ALA A 68 26.91 -9.48 -19.68
N PRO A 69 26.84 -9.72 -21.00
CA PRO A 69 26.77 -8.64 -21.98
C PRO A 69 25.36 -8.33 -22.49
N SER A 70 25.17 -7.14 -23.06
CA SER A 70 24.08 -6.87 -24.03
C SER A 70 24.47 -5.82 -25.06
N THR A 71 24.01 -6.08 -26.28
CA THR A 71 24.38 -5.41 -27.54
C THR A 71 23.36 -4.37 -27.99
N ALA A 72 23.80 -3.16 -28.36
CA ALA A 72 23.22 -2.26 -29.37
C ALA A 72 24.14 -1.02 -29.50
N LEU A 73 24.83 -0.75 -30.62
CA LEU A 73 24.35 -0.23 -31.91
C LEU A 73 23.98 1.28 -31.91
N ASN A 74 24.97 2.14 -32.19
CA ASN A 74 24.96 3.28 -33.14
C ASN A 74 26.24 4.12 -32.94
N GLN A 75 27.14 4.24 -33.92
CA GLN A 75 27.14 5.29 -34.96
C GLN A 75 27.03 6.70 -34.35
N LEU A 76 28.05 7.57 -34.40
CA LEU A 76 28.68 8.05 -35.64
C LEU A 76 30.14 8.54 -35.43
N SER A 77 30.90 8.63 -36.53
CA SER A 77 32.33 8.97 -36.59
C SER A 77 32.58 10.46 -36.85
N HIS A 78 33.57 11.09 -36.21
CA HIS A 78 34.83 11.51 -36.87
C HIS A 78 35.72 12.50 -36.08
N ASN A 79 37.02 12.21 -36.14
CA ASN A 79 38.17 13.11 -36.26
C ASN A 79 38.46 14.15 -35.16
N LYS A 80 39.41 13.78 -34.30
CA LYS A 80 40.19 14.64 -33.40
C LYS A 80 41.61 14.79 -33.98
N PRO A 81 42.11 16.01 -34.27
CA PRO A 81 43.55 16.21 -34.39
C PRO A 81 44.16 16.26 -32.99
N THR A 82 45.25 15.54 -32.76
CA THR A 82 46.02 15.64 -31.50
C THR A 82 47.38 16.22 -31.81
N SER A 83 47.65 17.44 -31.34
CA SER A 83 48.98 18.04 -31.36
C SER A 83 49.93 17.25 -30.46
N ALA A 84 51.15 17.01 -30.91
CA ALA A 84 52.28 16.61 -30.08
C ALA A 84 53.35 17.71 -30.11
N ALA A 85 54.12 17.81 -29.01
CA ALA A 85 54.96 18.96 -28.71
C ALA A 85 56.34 18.94 -29.40
N LEU A 86 57.07 20.05 -29.25
CA LEU A 86 58.48 20.22 -29.58
C LEU A 86 59.35 19.12 -28.92
N PRO A 87 60.57 18.90 -29.45
CA PRO A 87 61.69 19.45 -28.69
C PRO A 87 62.72 20.28 -29.48
N GLN A 88 63.46 21.02 -28.67
CA GLN A 88 64.48 22.04 -28.91
C GLN A 88 65.74 21.57 -29.68
N ASN A 89 66.28 22.50 -30.48
CA ASN A 89 67.67 22.65 -30.96
C ASN A 89 68.79 21.74 -30.38
N GLN A 90 69.65 21.19 -31.26
CA GLN A 90 71.04 21.66 -31.45
C GLN A 90 71.71 21.05 -32.72
N PRO A 91 72.86 21.60 -33.21
CA PRO A 91 73.35 21.35 -34.58
C PRO A 91 74.58 20.41 -34.68
N SER A 92 74.79 19.76 -35.84
CA SER A 92 76.11 19.62 -36.50
C SER A 92 76.14 18.75 -37.78
N GLN A 93 76.98 19.18 -38.74
CA GLN A 93 77.83 18.40 -39.67
C GLN A 93 77.41 17.02 -40.23
N ARG A 94 77.31 16.93 -41.57
CA ARG A 94 78.17 16.15 -42.52
C ARG A 94 77.61 16.35 -43.93
N GLN A 95 78.35 16.62 -45.01
CA GLN A 95 79.59 16.04 -45.57
C GLN A 95 79.42 14.65 -46.19
N GLN A 96 79.28 14.62 -47.53
CA GLN A 96 79.70 13.59 -48.49
C GLN A 96 79.56 14.24 -49.89
N GLN A 97 80.55 14.30 -50.79
CA GLN A 97 81.27 13.22 -51.49
C GLN A 97 80.30 12.21 -52.15
N GLN A 98 80.42 11.86 -53.44
CA GLN A 98 81.66 11.65 -54.18
C GLN A 98 81.49 11.68 -55.73
N GLN A 99 82.57 12.11 -56.41
CA GLN A 99 83.14 11.59 -57.67
C GLN A 99 82.39 11.56 -59.04
N GLN A 100 83.18 11.99 -60.05
CA GLN A 100 83.28 11.43 -61.43
C GLN A 100 82.09 11.67 -62.39
N GLN A 101 82.23 11.76 -63.72
CA GLN A 101 83.33 11.66 -64.71
C GLN A 101 82.86 12.38 -66.01
N GLN A 102 83.61 12.75 -67.07
CA GLN A 102 85.04 12.83 -67.44
C GLN A 102 85.14 13.76 -68.72
N LEU A 103 86.35 14.07 -69.24
CA LEU A 103 86.64 14.55 -70.63
C LEU A 103 86.24 16.03 -70.93
N LEU A 104 86.94 16.88 -71.70
CA LEU A 104 88.24 16.96 -72.40
C LEU A 104 88.56 18.49 -72.58
N SER A 105 89.65 19.05 -73.14
CA SER A 105 90.79 18.55 -73.96
C SER A 105 92.01 19.52 -73.91
N SER A 106 93.15 19.07 -74.45
CA SER A 106 94.15 19.74 -75.35
C SER A 106 94.38 21.27 -75.36
N ALA A 107 95.57 21.84 -75.61
CA ALA A 107 96.93 21.36 -75.97
C ALA A 107 97.95 22.47 -75.55
N SER A 108 99.21 22.27 -75.14
CA SER A 108 100.43 21.69 -75.76
C SER A 108 101.29 22.65 -76.63
N ALA A 109 102.62 22.48 -76.51
CA ALA A 109 103.74 23.11 -77.28
C ALA A 109 104.02 24.62 -77.01
N SER A 110 105.25 25.14 -76.89
CA SER A 110 106.64 24.76 -77.31
C SER A 110 107.03 25.13 -78.75
N CYS A 111 108.33 25.44 -78.93
CA CYS A 111 109.02 25.90 -80.16
C CYS A 111 108.73 27.39 -80.55
N LEU A 112 109.63 28.17 -81.17
CA LEU A 112 110.75 27.85 -82.08
C LEU A 112 112.00 28.73 -81.91
N THR A 113 113.13 28.17 -82.36
CA THR A 113 114.44 28.78 -82.62
C THR A 113 114.49 29.53 -83.96
N SER A 114 115.17 30.67 -84.05
CA SER A 114 115.64 31.32 -85.31
C SER A 114 116.45 32.58 -84.97
N TYR A 115 117.54 33.00 -85.65
CA TYR A 115 118.43 32.38 -86.63
C TYR A 115 119.76 33.17 -86.58
N VAL A 116 120.92 32.54 -86.79
CA VAL A 116 122.20 33.26 -86.98
C VAL A 116 122.53 33.32 -88.46
N ILE A 117 122.79 34.52 -89.00
CA ILE A 117 123.52 34.72 -90.26
C ILE A 117 124.62 35.73 -89.97
N GLY A 118 125.86 35.36 -90.27
CA GLY A 118 127.04 36.19 -90.07
C GLY A 118 127.72 36.62 -91.38
N GLY A 119 128.59 37.63 -91.27
CA GLY A 119 129.44 38.16 -92.34
C GLY A 119 128.73 39.07 -93.35
N SER A 120 129.42 39.96 -94.09
CA SER A 120 130.77 40.54 -93.99
C SER A 120 130.89 41.63 -95.08
N LEU A 121 131.63 42.72 -94.85
CA LEU A 121 132.24 43.72 -95.79
C LEU A 121 131.81 43.69 -97.30
N ASP A 122 131.51 44.77 -98.02
CA ASP A 122 131.88 46.21 -97.92
C ASP A 122 130.83 47.08 -98.71
N PRO A 123 130.92 48.42 -98.95
CA PRO A 123 129.78 49.31 -98.74
C PRO A 123 129.24 50.05 -100.00
N TYR A 124 128.28 50.96 -99.78
CA TYR A 124 127.80 52.02 -100.71
C TYR A 124 126.76 51.71 -101.81
N VAL A 125 125.92 50.67 -101.68
CA VAL A 125 124.64 50.60 -102.45
C VAL A 125 123.40 50.16 -101.63
N GLY A 126 123.56 49.38 -100.55
CA GLY A 126 122.46 48.63 -99.91
C GLY A 126 121.41 49.40 -99.08
N VAL A 127 121.63 50.70 -98.76
CA VAL A 127 120.82 51.43 -97.75
C VAL A 127 119.33 51.54 -98.11
N TYR A 128 119.01 51.77 -99.39
CA TYR A 128 117.61 51.96 -99.84
C TYR A 128 116.76 50.67 -99.77
N HIS A 129 117.36 49.50 -100.02
CA HIS A 129 116.64 48.23 -99.96
C HIS A 129 116.35 47.79 -98.52
N GLY A 130 117.28 48.02 -97.59
CA GLY A 130 117.06 47.75 -96.16
C GLY A 130 115.93 48.57 -95.55
N ILE A 131 115.79 49.84 -95.95
CA ILE A 131 114.68 50.70 -95.50
C ILE A 131 113.34 50.20 -96.06
N LYS A 132 113.28 49.81 -97.34
CA LYS A 132 112.06 49.27 -97.95
C LYS A 132 111.61 47.97 -97.29
N ALA A 133 112.52 47.02 -97.09
CA ALA A 133 112.22 45.75 -96.41
C ALA A 133 111.76 45.97 -94.96
N LYS A 134 112.33 46.96 -94.26
CA LYS A 134 111.90 47.34 -92.91
C LYS A 134 110.52 47.99 -92.88
N ILE A 135 110.16 48.79 -93.89
CA ILE A 135 108.80 49.36 -94.04
C ILE A 135 107.78 48.26 -94.36
N GLU A 136 108.12 47.29 -95.21
CA GLU A 136 107.23 46.16 -95.53
C GLU A 136 107.04 45.23 -94.33
N ALA A 137 108.10 44.91 -93.58
CA ALA A 137 108.01 44.17 -92.32
C ALA A 137 107.21 44.92 -91.24
N LEU A 138 107.40 46.25 -91.12
CA LEU A 138 106.61 47.07 -90.18
C LEU A 138 105.14 47.19 -90.61
N ARG A 139 104.82 47.17 -91.91
CA ARG A 139 103.43 47.12 -92.39
C ARG A 139 102.80 45.77 -92.08
N PHE A 140 103.48 44.66 -92.39
CA PHE A 140 103.01 43.32 -92.08
C PHE A 140 102.76 43.15 -90.58
N SER A 141 103.70 43.58 -89.73
CA SER A 141 103.54 43.61 -88.28
C SER A 141 102.41 44.54 -87.82
N ASN A 142 102.16 45.67 -88.49
CA ASN A 142 101.02 46.55 -88.15
C ASN A 142 99.68 45.91 -88.54
N ASP A 143 99.62 45.17 -89.64
CA ASP A 143 98.42 44.50 -90.12
C ASP A 143 98.15 43.20 -89.34
N GLU A 144 99.18 42.46 -88.91
CA GLU A 144 99.10 41.40 -87.90
C GLU A 144 98.58 41.94 -86.57
N LEU A 145 99.18 43.02 -86.05
CA LEU A 145 98.72 43.65 -84.81
C LEU A 145 97.30 44.20 -84.91
N ARG A 146 96.85 44.65 -86.09
CA ARG A 146 95.45 45.04 -86.34
C ARG A 146 94.52 43.83 -86.35
N ALA A 147 94.91 42.74 -87.02
CA ALA A 147 94.14 41.50 -87.03
C ALA A 147 94.01 40.92 -85.62
N GLU A 148 95.10 40.92 -84.84
CA GLU A 148 95.09 40.53 -83.43
C GLU A 148 94.26 41.50 -82.58
N ASN A 149 94.29 42.81 -82.85
CA ASN A 149 93.42 43.77 -82.14
C ASN A 149 91.93 43.52 -82.43
N GLU A 150 91.56 43.27 -83.68
CA GLU A 150 90.18 42.94 -84.05
C GLU A 150 89.76 41.56 -83.52
N GLU A 151 90.66 40.57 -83.49
CA GLU A 151 90.38 39.30 -82.83
C GLU A 151 90.19 39.47 -81.32
N LEU A 152 91.03 40.26 -80.65
CA LEU A 152 90.89 40.58 -79.23
C LEU A 152 89.60 41.36 -78.95
N LYS A 153 89.20 42.30 -79.82
CA LYS A 153 87.90 42.99 -79.74
C LYS A 153 86.74 42.02 -79.93
N ALA A 154 86.82 41.09 -80.88
CA ALA A 154 85.80 40.06 -81.11
C ALA A 154 85.69 39.09 -79.93
N ARG A 155 86.83 38.63 -79.38
CA ARG A 155 86.91 37.80 -78.16
C ARG A 155 86.35 38.55 -76.95
N LEU A 156 86.67 39.83 -76.78
CA LEU A 156 86.13 40.70 -75.72
C LEU A 156 84.63 40.95 -75.89
N GLY A 157 84.15 41.16 -77.12
CA GLY A 157 82.74 41.30 -77.45
C GLY A 157 81.95 40.04 -77.12
N ALA A 158 82.45 38.88 -77.57
CA ALA A 158 81.85 37.58 -77.24
C ALA A 158 81.92 37.27 -75.74
N ALA A 159 82.97 37.67 -75.03
CA ALA A 159 83.05 37.55 -73.57
C ALA A 159 82.00 38.44 -72.88
N ARG A 160 81.88 39.72 -73.29
CA ARG A 160 80.87 40.65 -72.78
C ARG A 160 79.44 40.18 -73.07
N GLN A 161 79.20 39.57 -74.24
CA GLN A 161 77.89 39.04 -74.58
C GLN A 161 77.54 37.77 -73.77
N ARG A 162 78.49 36.85 -73.59
CA ARG A 162 78.31 35.71 -72.67
C ARG A 162 78.08 36.17 -71.22
N GLU A 163 78.77 37.21 -70.77
CA GLU A 163 78.54 37.79 -69.44
C GLU A 163 77.15 38.45 -69.35
N ALA A 164 76.72 39.18 -70.37
CA ALA A 164 75.38 39.77 -70.42
C ALA A 164 74.28 38.69 -70.40
N GLU A 165 74.42 37.62 -71.19
CA GLU A 165 73.50 36.48 -71.17
C GLU A 165 73.52 35.73 -69.83
N HIS A 166 74.68 35.61 -69.19
CA HIS A 166 74.82 35.00 -67.87
C HIS A 166 74.13 35.85 -66.79
N VAL A 167 74.36 37.17 -66.79
CA VAL A 167 73.67 38.12 -65.92
C VAL A 167 72.17 38.13 -66.17
N GLU A 168 71.70 38.05 -67.42
CA GLU A 168 70.27 37.94 -67.73
C GLU A 168 69.67 36.64 -67.20
N LYS A 169 70.34 35.50 -67.40
CA LYS A 169 69.92 34.19 -66.85
C LYS A 169 69.84 34.22 -65.32
N VAL A 170 70.85 34.78 -64.64
CA VAL A 170 70.86 34.94 -63.18
C VAL A 170 69.78 35.92 -62.70
N GLN A 171 69.51 36.99 -63.45
CA GLN A 171 68.38 37.88 -63.14
C GLN A 171 67.03 37.19 -63.34
N ALA A 172 66.89 36.33 -64.35
CA ALA A 172 65.68 35.56 -64.59
C ALA A 172 65.45 34.52 -63.48
N THR A 173 66.46 33.74 -63.08
CA THR A 173 66.35 32.79 -61.97
C THR A 173 66.01 33.51 -60.67
N ASN A 174 66.73 34.59 -60.33
CA ASN A 174 66.44 35.38 -59.13
C ASN A 174 65.01 35.98 -59.14
N ARG A 175 64.50 36.41 -60.30
CA ARG A 175 63.09 36.87 -60.43
C ARG A 175 62.10 35.73 -60.19
N THR A 176 62.34 34.55 -60.75
CA THR A 176 61.46 33.38 -60.54
C THR A 176 61.51 32.87 -59.09
N GLU A 177 62.68 32.88 -58.45
CA GLU A 177 62.84 32.54 -57.03
C GLU A 177 62.13 33.55 -56.13
N LEU A 178 62.28 34.86 -56.38
CA LEU A 178 61.53 35.89 -55.66
C LEU A 178 60.01 35.81 -55.87
N GLN A 179 59.55 35.40 -57.06
CA GLN A 179 58.12 35.13 -57.30
C GLN A 179 57.65 33.89 -56.55
N SER A 180 58.42 32.80 -56.58
CA SER A 180 58.13 31.56 -55.85
C SER A 180 58.04 31.83 -54.34
N LEU A 181 59.03 32.52 -53.77
CA LEU A 181 59.04 32.92 -52.36
C LEU A 181 57.86 33.82 -51.99
N ARG A 182 57.49 34.79 -52.84
CA ARG A 182 56.30 35.64 -52.62
C ARG A 182 54.98 34.85 -52.68
N ASN A 183 54.89 33.87 -53.56
CA ASN A 183 53.71 33.00 -53.66
C ASN A 183 53.62 32.10 -52.43
N GLY A 184 54.70 31.43 -52.04
CA GLY A 184 54.75 30.60 -50.82
C GLY A 184 54.46 31.38 -49.53
N LEU A 185 54.92 32.63 -49.43
CA LEU A 185 54.53 33.52 -48.32
C LEU A 185 53.03 33.83 -48.32
N ARG A 186 52.45 34.14 -49.49
CA ARG A 186 51.00 34.39 -49.61
C ARG A 186 50.17 33.14 -49.29
N GLU A 187 50.58 31.98 -49.77
CA GLU A 187 49.94 30.69 -49.47
C GLU A 187 50.01 30.38 -47.97
N SER A 188 51.16 30.63 -47.32
CA SER A 188 51.31 30.52 -45.87
C SER A 188 50.43 31.51 -45.11
N GLU A 189 50.34 32.77 -45.55
CA GLU A 189 49.42 33.77 -44.96
C GLU A 189 47.95 33.37 -45.11
N GLU A 190 47.56 32.80 -46.26
CA GLU A 190 46.22 32.28 -46.50
C GLU A 190 45.91 31.07 -45.61
N GLU A 191 46.85 30.14 -45.46
CA GLU A 191 46.68 28.96 -44.60
C GLU A 191 46.62 29.35 -43.12
N HIS A 192 47.50 30.23 -42.65
CA HIS A 192 47.40 30.82 -41.31
C HIS A 192 46.05 31.54 -41.10
N ARG A 193 45.52 32.23 -42.12
CA ARG A 193 44.20 32.88 -42.05
C ARG A 193 43.06 31.86 -41.96
N ARG A 194 43.13 30.74 -42.68
CA ARG A 194 42.18 29.61 -42.58
C ARG A 194 42.23 28.97 -41.19
N VAL A 195 43.43 28.69 -40.67
CA VAL A 195 43.64 28.15 -39.32
C VAL A 195 43.09 29.09 -38.26
N MET A 196 43.39 30.40 -38.32
CA MET A 196 42.82 31.39 -37.39
C MET A 196 41.28 31.43 -37.46
N GLN A 197 40.68 31.34 -38.65
CA GLN A 197 39.22 31.27 -38.78
C GLN A 197 38.64 29.95 -38.22
N GLY A 198 39.35 28.83 -38.37
CA GLY A 198 39.01 27.54 -37.75
C GLY A 198 38.97 27.66 -36.23
N LEU A 199 40.08 28.08 -35.63
CA LEU A 199 40.23 28.30 -34.19
C LEU A 199 39.19 29.30 -33.64
N GLN A 200 38.87 30.36 -34.39
CA GLN A 200 37.85 31.33 -33.99
C GLN A 200 36.45 30.69 -33.98
N ARG A 201 36.10 29.84 -34.97
CA ARG A 201 34.84 29.09 -34.99
C ARG A 201 34.78 28.09 -33.84
N GLU A 202 35.82 27.28 -33.65
CA GLU A 202 35.93 26.32 -32.54
C GLU A 202 35.78 27.00 -31.18
N LYS A 203 36.48 28.14 -30.97
CA LYS A 203 36.31 28.97 -29.77
C LYS A 203 34.85 29.36 -29.56
N THR A 204 34.16 29.89 -30.59
CA THR A 204 32.73 30.27 -30.45
C THR A 204 31.81 29.08 -30.21
N GLN A 205 32.11 27.89 -30.75
CA GLN A 205 31.35 26.68 -30.48
C GLN A 205 31.56 26.18 -29.06
N LEU A 206 32.80 26.17 -28.57
CA LEU A 206 33.15 25.82 -27.19
C LEU A 206 32.54 26.81 -26.19
N THR A 207 32.57 28.12 -26.46
CA THR A 207 31.88 29.11 -25.62
C THR A 207 30.39 28.83 -25.53
N LYS A 208 29.70 28.59 -26.65
CA LYS A 208 28.27 28.23 -26.66
C LYS A 208 27.98 26.91 -25.93
N ALA A 209 28.86 25.92 -26.06
CA ALA A 209 28.73 24.65 -25.34
C ALA A 209 28.88 24.83 -23.83
N VAL A 210 29.85 25.64 -23.38
CA VAL A 210 30.04 26.00 -21.97
C VAL A 210 28.85 26.81 -21.44
N GLU A 211 28.35 27.79 -22.19
CA GLU A 211 27.15 28.56 -21.84
C GLU A 211 25.93 27.63 -21.68
N SER A 212 25.70 26.73 -22.64
CA SER A 212 24.63 25.73 -22.60
C SER A 212 24.73 24.83 -21.37
N LEU A 213 25.89 24.19 -21.15
CA LEU A 213 26.14 23.36 -19.96
C LEU A 213 25.96 24.14 -18.65
N THR A 214 26.36 25.41 -18.62
CA THR A 214 26.17 26.25 -17.43
C THR A 214 24.68 26.57 -17.20
N THR A 215 23.88 26.75 -18.25
CA THR A 215 22.42 26.91 -18.10
C THR A 215 21.73 25.62 -17.66
N GLN A 216 22.13 24.47 -18.20
CA GLN A 216 21.62 23.16 -17.79
C GLN A 216 21.97 22.86 -16.32
N LEU A 217 23.20 23.13 -15.89
CA LEU A 217 23.62 22.97 -14.49
C LEU A 217 22.79 23.83 -13.54
N ARG A 218 22.51 25.10 -13.89
CA ARG A 218 21.64 25.97 -13.07
C ARG A 218 20.19 25.45 -13.02
N GLN A 219 19.67 24.93 -14.13
CA GLN A 219 18.32 24.35 -14.18
C GLN A 219 18.22 23.08 -13.32
N GLU A 220 19.20 22.19 -13.38
CA GLU A 220 19.24 21.01 -12.50
C GLU A 220 19.41 21.42 -11.02
N MET A 221 20.24 22.41 -10.70
CA MET A 221 20.36 22.91 -9.31
C MET A 221 19.00 23.41 -8.78
N LEU A 222 18.32 24.29 -9.53
CA LEU A 222 16.99 24.78 -9.15
C LEU A 222 15.98 23.64 -9.00
N ARG A 223 16.00 22.66 -9.92
CA ARG A 223 15.14 21.47 -9.84
C ARG A 223 15.40 20.66 -8.57
N ARG A 224 16.67 20.46 -8.18
CA ARG A 224 17.00 19.75 -6.94
C ARG A 224 16.60 20.54 -5.70
N GLU A 225 16.75 21.87 -5.72
CA GLU A 225 16.27 22.74 -4.64
C GLU A 225 14.74 22.64 -4.47
N GLU A 226 13.98 22.65 -5.56
CA GLU A 226 12.53 22.43 -5.56
C GLU A 226 12.15 21.02 -5.06
N GLU A 227 12.87 19.98 -5.51
CA GLU A 227 12.63 18.59 -5.09
C GLU A 227 12.94 18.39 -3.59
N VAL A 228 14.00 19.02 -3.07
CA VAL A 228 14.35 19.04 -1.63
C VAL A 228 13.27 19.77 -0.83
N ALA A 229 12.90 21.00 -1.21
CA ALA A 229 11.86 21.76 -0.52
C ALA A 229 10.50 21.02 -0.49
N ARG A 230 10.16 20.32 -1.57
CA ARG A 230 8.97 19.46 -1.64
C ARG A 230 9.05 18.26 -0.68
N LEU A 231 10.21 17.61 -0.58
CA LEU A 231 10.43 16.49 0.34
C LEU A 231 10.44 16.94 1.80
N GLU A 232 11.06 18.08 2.12
CA GLU A 232 11.04 18.69 3.45
C GLU A 232 9.61 19.04 3.89
N SER A 233 8.83 19.67 2.99
CA SER A 233 7.42 19.98 3.22
C SER A 233 6.58 18.71 3.48
N ALA A 234 6.78 17.66 2.68
CA ALA A 234 6.10 16.38 2.85
C ALA A 234 6.48 15.69 4.18
N ASN A 235 7.77 15.73 4.56
CA ASN A 235 8.25 15.17 5.82
C ASN A 235 7.70 15.94 7.03
N ALA A 236 7.73 17.28 6.99
CA ALA A 236 7.12 18.12 8.02
C ALA A 236 5.61 17.82 8.20
N ALA A 237 4.87 17.62 7.11
CA ALA A 237 3.47 17.21 7.15
C ALA A 237 3.29 15.80 7.75
N ALA A 238 4.15 14.84 7.40
CA ALA A 238 4.11 13.49 7.97
C ALA A 238 4.40 13.49 9.48
N ILE A 239 5.40 14.25 9.93
CA ILE A 239 5.72 14.42 11.36
C ILE A 239 4.55 15.08 12.11
N ALA A 240 3.89 16.09 11.52
CA ALA A 240 2.70 16.71 12.11
C ALA A 240 1.52 15.71 12.23
N GLN A 241 1.31 14.86 11.22
CA GLN A 241 0.29 13.80 11.28
C GLN A 241 0.62 12.72 12.32
N LEU A 242 1.88 12.31 12.46
CA LEU A 242 2.31 11.37 13.49
C LEU A 242 2.14 11.96 14.90
N LYS A 243 2.53 13.22 15.11
CA LYS A 243 2.37 13.93 16.38
C LYS A 243 0.89 14.07 16.79
N THR A 244 0.01 14.40 15.86
CA THR A 244 -1.43 14.52 16.14
C THR A 244 -2.08 13.15 16.41
N ARG A 245 -1.70 12.09 15.68
CA ARG A 245 -2.12 10.71 15.98
C ARG A 245 -1.66 10.25 17.35
N TRP A 246 -0.40 10.49 17.71
CA TRP A 246 0.15 10.14 19.02
C TRP A 246 -0.55 10.91 20.15
N GLN A 247 -0.78 12.21 20.00
CA GLN A 247 -1.56 13.00 20.97
C GLN A 247 -2.99 12.50 21.13
N ALA A 248 -3.65 12.08 20.05
CA ALA A 248 -4.99 11.50 20.11
C ALA A 248 -4.99 10.12 20.80
N GLN A 249 -4.00 9.28 20.53
CA GLN A 249 -3.81 7.98 21.18
C GLN A 249 -3.55 8.14 22.68
N GLU A 250 -2.67 9.06 23.07
CA GLU A 250 -2.36 9.39 24.47
C GLU A 250 -3.59 9.95 25.21
N LYS A 251 -4.35 10.85 24.57
CA LYS A 251 -5.62 11.34 25.13
C LYS A 251 -6.61 10.21 25.34
N ALA A 252 -6.74 9.28 24.38
CA ALA A 252 -7.60 8.11 24.50
C ALA A 252 -7.13 7.12 25.57
N ALA A 253 -5.82 6.93 25.75
CA ALA A 253 -5.25 6.11 26.81
C ALA A 253 -5.55 6.68 28.20
N ARG A 254 -5.35 8.00 28.39
CA ARG A 254 -5.72 8.71 29.63
C ARG A 254 -7.22 8.66 29.93
N GLU A 255 -8.07 8.73 28.91
CA GLU A 255 -9.52 8.60 29.07
C GLU A 255 -9.91 7.19 29.51
N ARG A 256 -9.36 6.15 28.86
CA ARG A 256 -9.57 4.75 29.23
C ARG A 256 -9.09 4.47 30.65
N TRP A 257 -7.94 5.00 31.04
CA TRP A 257 -7.42 4.87 32.41
C TRP A 257 -8.35 5.55 33.42
N ARG A 258 -8.80 6.78 33.18
CA ARG A 258 -9.78 7.46 34.06
C ARG A 258 -11.10 6.70 34.17
N ILE A 259 -11.60 6.12 33.07
CA ILE A 259 -12.81 5.27 33.09
C ILE A 259 -12.57 3.97 33.87
N ALA A 260 -11.43 3.32 33.68
CA ALA A 260 -11.08 2.08 34.39
C ALA A 260 -10.93 2.33 35.90
N GLU A 261 -10.26 3.42 36.29
CA GLU A 261 -10.09 3.81 37.68
C GLU A 261 -11.43 4.22 38.33
N ALA A 262 -12.28 4.96 37.61
CA ALA A 262 -13.64 5.26 38.08
C ALA A 262 -14.52 4.00 38.22
N LYS A 263 -14.32 2.97 37.38
CA LYS A 263 -14.97 1.65 37.56
C LYS A 263 -14.41 0.92 38.79
N ARG A 264 -13.08 0.84 38.92
CA ARG A 264 -12.39 0.21 40.06
C ARG A 264 -12.84 0.80 41.40
N ILE A 265 -12.93 2.14 41.47
CA ILE A 265 -13.46 2.84 42.65
C ILE A 265 -14.91 2.46 42.89
N LYS A 266 -15.79 2.53 41.88
CA LYS A 266 -17.21 2.15 42.03
C LYS A 266 -17.40 0.70 42.47
N GLU A 267 -16.66 -0.25 41.89
CA GLU A 267 -16.69 -1.66 42.25
C GLU A 267 -16.19 -1.89 43.68
N SER A 268 -15.07 -1.26 44.06
CA SER A 268 -14.55 -1.29 45.42
C SER A 268 -15.51 -0.66 46.44
N THR A 269 -16.16 0.46 46.11
CA THR A 269 -17.17 1.09 46.96
C THR A 269 -18.42 0.21 47.07
N LEU A 270 -18.90 -0.39 45.98
CA LEU A 270 -20.02 -1.33 46.00
C LEU A 270 -19.72 -2.55 46.87
N GLN A 271 -18.53 -3.14 46.76
CA GLN A 271 -18.08 -4.23 47.63
C GLN A 271 -18.02 -3.82 49.11
N SER A 272 -17.59 -2.58 49.41
CA SER A 272 -17.57 -2.08 50.79
C SER A 272 -18.97 -1.82 51.37
N LEU A 273 -19.95 -1.46 50.51
CA LEU A 273 -21.35 -1.22 50.92
C LEU A 273 -22.22 -2.48 50.86
N GLU A 274 -21.79 -3.53 50.17
CA GLU A 274 -22.49 -4.82 50.06
C GLU A 274 -22.95 -5.40 51.42
N PRO A 275 -22.11 -5.47 52.49
CA PRO A 275 -22.56 -5.94 53.80
C PRO A 275 -23.70 -5.08 54.39
N ASP A 276 -23.61 -3.75 54.29
CA ASP A 276 -24.63 -2.84 54.82
C ASP A 276 -25.94 -2.93 54.02
N ILE A 277 -25.84 -3.06 52.69
CA ILE A 277 -26.98 -3.30 51.80
C ILE A 277 -27.65 -4.63 52.16
N VAL A 278 -26.88 -5.70 52.40
CA VAL A 278 -27.39 -7.02 52.81
C VAL A 278 -28.05 -6.95 54.19
N LEU A 279 -27.47 -6.24 55.16
CA LEU A 279 -28.07 -6.01 56.48
C LEU A 279 -29.41 -5.27 56.37
N LEU A 280 -29.47 -4.18 55.61
CA LEU A 280 -30.70 -3.41 55.37
C LEU A 280 -31.76 -4.26 54.67
N LEU A 281 -31.37 -5.04 53.65
CA LEU A 281 -32.28 -5.89 52.90
C LEU A 281 -32.81 -7.06 53.75
N ASN A 282 -31.99 -7.61 54.65
CA ASN A 282 -32.42 -8.61 55.63
C ASN A 282 -33.34 -8.02 56.70
N ARG A 283 -33.07 -6.79 57.18
CA ARG A 283 -33.99 -6.04 58.05
C ARG A 283 -35.36 -5.85 57.38
N HIS A 284 -35.41 -5.37 56.15
CA HIS A 284 -36.67 -5.20 55.41
C HIS A 284 -37.38 -6.53 55.14
N LYS A 285 -36.65 -7.63 54.90
CA LYS A 285 -37.24 -8.98 54.80
C LYS A 285 -37.88 -9.43 56.11
N ALA A 286 -37.20 -9.22 57.24
CA ALA A 286 -37.71 -9.56 58.57
C ALA A 286 -38.93 -8.70 58.94
N GLU A 287 -38.88 -7.40 58.69
CA GLU A 287 -40.00 -6.46 58.89
C GLU A 287 -41.21 -6.85 58.03
N LYS A 288 -41.00 -7.17 56.75
CA LYS A 288 -42.06 -7.69 55.86
C LYS A 288 -42.61 -9.05 56.31
N ALA A 289 -41.79 -9.88 56.96
CA ALA A 289 -42.27 -11.14 57.55
C ALA A 289 -43.15 -10.89 58.78
N ARG A 290 -42.72 -10.00 59.70
CA ARG A 290 -43.52 -9.60 60.87
C ARG A 290 -44.87 -8.98 60.47
N MET A 291 -44.88 -8.05 59.51
CA MET A 291 -46.14 -7.47 59.01
C MET A 291 -47.09 -8.53 58.44
N ARG A 292 -46.59 -9.55 57.73
CA ARG A 292 -47.43 -10.66 57.24
C ARG A 292 -47.96 -11.53 58.37
N GLU A 293 -47.11 -11.87 59.34
CA GLU A 293 -47.49 -12.65 60.52
C GLU A 293 -48.56 -11.90 61.35
N GLU A 294 -48.41 -10.59 61.52
CA GLU A 294 -49.39 -9.70 62.14
C GLU A 294 -50.72 -9.72 61.36
N PHE A 295 -50.71 -9.57 60.04
CA PHE A 295 -51.93 -9.68 59.22
C PHE A 295 -52.57 -11.08 59.25
N GLU A 296 -51.78 -12.16 59.24
CA GLU A 296 -52.31 -13.53 59.38
C GLU A 296 -52.93 -13.75 60.76
N ASN A 297 -52.33 -13.20 61.82
CA ASN A 297 -52.86 -13.30 63.17
C ASN A 297 -54.12 -12.45 63.36
N GLU A 298 -54.20 -11.26 62.78
CA GLU A 298 -55.45 -10.50 62.71
C GLU A 298 -56.53 -11.25 61.92
N LEU A 299 -56.17 -11.95 60.83
CA LEU A 299 -57.12 -12.73 60.04
C LEU A 299 -57.65 -13.92 60.86
N ARG A 300 -56.78 -14.67 61.54
CA ARG A 300 -57.16 -15.74 62.49
C ARG A 300 -58.09 -15.22 63.59
N GLN A 301 -57.81 -14.05 64.17
CA GLN A 301 -58.69 -13.41 65.16
C GLN A 301 -60.04 -13.01 64.57
N ARG A 302 -60.08 -12.49 63.34
CA ARG A 302 -61.34 -12.16 62.65
C ARG A 302 -62.15 -13.43 62.36
N ASP A 303 -61.50 -14.51 61.90
CA ASP A 303 -62.15 -15.79 61.63
C ASP A 303 -62.70 -16.44 62.91
N GLU A 304 -61.99 -16.36 64.05
CA GLU A 304 -62.47 -16.81 65.37
C GLU A 304 -63.68 -15.98 65.86
N VAL A 305 -63.65 -14.65 65.64
CA VAL A 305 -64.79 -13.76 65.94
C VAL A 305 -65.98 -14.02 64.99
N ILE A 306 -65.73 -14.39 63.73
CA ILE A 306 -66.78 -14.78 62.79
C ILE A 306 -67.38 -16.12 63.22
N ALA A 307 -66.56 -17.15 63.48
CA ALA A 307 -67.02 -18.47 63.91
C ALA A 307 -67.85 -18.42 65.20
N SER A 308 -67.44 -17.61 66.19
CA SER A 308 -68.23 -17.40 67.42
C SER A 308 -69.55 -16.66 67.16
N LYS A 309 -69.57 -15.66 66.27
CA LYS A 309 -70.82 -14.99 65.85
C LYS A 309 -71.74 -15.92 65.06
N GLU A 310 -71.20 -16.70 64.12
CA GLU A 310 -71.94 -17.70 63.36
C GLU A 310 -72.54 -18.76 64.28
N ALA A 311 -71.80 -19.24 65.29
CA ALA A 311 -72.35 -20.12 66.31
C ALA A 311 -73.54 -19.49 67.07
N THR A 312 -73.47 -18.20 67.45
CA THR A 312 -74.62 -17.51 68.07
C THR A 312 -75.79 -17.32 67.10
N VAL A 313 -75.51 -17.08 65.81
CA VAL A 313 -76.53 -16.94 64.77
C VAL A 313 -77.22 -18.26 64.49
N GLU A 314 -76.49 -19.38 64.45
CA GLU A 314 -77.07 -20.72 64.32
C GLU A 314 -77.86 -21.12 65.57
N GLU A 315 -77.44 -20.73 66.78
CA GLU A 315 -78.24 -20.94 67.99
C GLU A 315 -79.58 -20.16 67.93
N VAL A 316 -79.56 -18.91 67.43
CA VAL A 316 -80.76 -18.08 67.23
C VAL A 316 -81.63 -18.63 66.10
N LYS A 317 -81.06 -19.06 64.97
CA LYS A 317 -81.78 -19.75 63.89
C LYS A 317 -82.44 -21.04 64.40
N ALA A 318 -81.74 -21.84 65.20
CA ALA A 318 -82.27 -23.08 65.76
C ALA A 318 -83.40 -22.81 66.77
N LYS A 319 -83.35 -21.70 67.52
CA LYS A 319 -84.47 -21.24 68.36
C LYS A 319 -85.67 -20.82 67.49
N LEU A 320 -85.45 -19.96 66.50
CA LEU A 320 -86.49 -19.49 65.59
C LEU A 320 -87.13 -20.63 64.78
N ALA A 321 -86.33 -21.62 64.35
CA ALA A 321 -86.82 -22.81 63.67
C ALA A 321 -87.73 -23.66 64.58
N ARG A 322 -87.33 -23.89 65.85
CA ARG A 322 -88.17 -24.57 66.84
C ARG A 322 -89.47 -23.81 67.13
N ASP A 323 -89.42 -22.48 67.21
CA ASP A 323 -90.62 -21.65 67.42
C ASP A 323 -91.54 -21.65 66.18
N ALA A 324 -90.96 -21.64 64.97
CA ALA A 324 -91.70 -21.76 63.71
C ALA A 324 -92.32 -23.15 63.53
N GLU A 325 -91.63 -24.22 63.91
CA GLU A 325 -92.17 -25.59 63.96
C GLU A 325 -93.28 -25.71 65.02
N ALA A 326 -93.14 -25.06 66.18
CA ALA A 326 -94.18 -25.01 67.21
C ALA A 326 -95.43 -24.23 66.74
N MET A 327 -95.27 -23.15 65.97
CA MET A 327 -96.38 -22.43 65.34
C MET A 327 -97.02 -23.25 64.21
N MET A 328 -96.22 -23.80 63.29
CA MET A 328 -96.72 -24.65 62.21
C MET A 328 -97.43 -25.90 62.75
N THR A 329 -96.97 -26.53 63.84
CA THR A 329 -97.67 -27.68 64.42
C THR A 329 -98.99 -27.29 65.07
N ARG A 330 -99.12 -26.09 65.66
CA ARG A 330 -100.41 -25.56 66.13
C ARG A 330 -101.37 -25.32 64.96
N GLU A 331 -100.93 -24.58 63.94
CA GLU A 331 -101.73 -24.31 62.74
C GLU A 331 -102.09 -25.58 61.98
N GLN A 332 -101.18 -26.54 61.84
CA GLN A 332 -101.44 -27.86 61.25
C GLN A 332 -102.45 -28.66 62.08
N ASN A 333 -102.44 -28.57 63.41
CA ASN A 333 -103.41 -29.27 64.24
C ASN A 333 -104.81 -28.63 64.14
N GLU A 334 -104.91 -27.30 64.09
CA GLU A 334 -106.17 -26.61 63.78
C GLU A 334 -106.67 -26.94 62.37
N PHE A 335 -105.78 -26.90 61.38
CA PHE A 335 -106.11 -27.27 60.00
C PHE A 335 -106.51 -28.74 59.89
N ARG A 336 -105.85 -29.67 60.59
CA ARG A 336 -106.26 -31.09 60.70
C ARG A 336 -107.57 -31.28 61.49
N GLY A 337 -107.99 -30.30 62.29
CA GLY A 337 -109.34 -30.24 62.86
C GLY A 337 -110.36 -29.94 61.76
N ARG A 338 -110.25 -28.74 61.17
CA ARG A 338 -111.14 -28.24 60.09
C ARG A 338 -111.17 -29.19 58.88
N LEU A 339 -110.04 -29.79 58.53
CA LEU A 339 -109.93 -30.74 57.41
C LEU A 339 -110.58 -32.09 57.74
N ARG A 340 -110.64 -32.54 59.01
CA ARG A 340 -111.42 -33.73 59.37
C ARG A 340 -112.90 -33.48 59.25
N GLU A 341 -113.37 -32.36 59.76
CA GLU A 341 -114.78 -31.92 59.63
C GLU A 341 -115.17 -31.80 58.15
N GLU A 342 -114.29 -31.22 57.32
CA GLU A 342 -114.52 -31.06 55.88
C GLU A 342 -114.37 -32.39 55.11
N VAL A 343 -113.48 -33.30 55.51
CA VAL A 343 -113.38 -34.66 54.92
C VAL A 343 -114.59 -35.52 55.29
N GLU A 344 -115.18 -35.36 56.48
CA GLU A 344 -116.47 -36.00 56.83
C GLU A 344 -117.66 -35.40 56.07
N ARG A 345 -117.58 -34.13 55.67
CA ARG A 345 -118.53 -33.48 54.76
C ARG A 345 -118.37 -33.97 53.31
N VAL A 346 -117.13 -34.03 52.83
CA VAL A 346 -116.79 -34.43 51.45
C VAL A 346 -116.94 -35.94 51.23
N ASN A 347 -116.63 -36.81 52.20
CA ASN A 347 -116.85 -38.26 52.05
C ASN A 347 -118.33 -38.60 51.76
N ARG A 348 -119.27 -37.89 52.40
CA ARG A 348 -120.71 -38.02 52.09
C ARG A 348 -121.02 -37.67 50.63
N GLN A 349 -120.38 -36.63 50.07
CA GLN A 349 -120.54 -36.23 48.66
C GLN A 349 -119.79 -37.18 47.70
N LEU A 350 -118.63 -37.67 48.09
CA LEU A 350 -117.76 -38.49 47.24
C LEU A 350 -118.26 -39.94 47.14
N GLU A 351 -119.04 -40.42 48.10
CA GLU A 351 -119.82 -41.66 47.99
C GLU A 351 -121.01 -41.53 47.02
N GLU A 352 -121.49 -40.31 46.77
CA GLU A 352 -122.49 -40.02 45.73
C GLU A 352 -121.82 -39.95 44.35
N GLU A 353 -120.70 -39.23 44.21
CA GLU A 353 -119.94 -39.13 42.96
C GLU A 353 -119.31 -40.46 42.51
N ARG A 354 -118.85 -41.32 43.43
CA ARG A 354 -118.30 -42.65 43.10
C ARG A 354 -119.30 -43.56 42.38
N ARG A 355 -120.62 -43.32 42.53
CA ARG A 355 -121.65 -44.05 41.76
C ARG A 355 -121.74 -43.51 40.33
N ALA A 356 -121.55 -42.20 40.13
CA ALA A 356 -121.61 -41.55 38.82
C ALA A 356 -120.33 -41.76 37.97
N ALA A 357 -119.15 -41.79 38.60
CA ALA A 357 -117.88 -41.87 37.88
C ALA A 357 -117.66 -43.22 37.15
N ARG A 358 -118.11 -44.34 37.74
CA ARG A 358 -117.96 -45.68 37.14
C ARG A 358 -118.65 -45.80 35.78
N GLN A 359 -119.79 -45.11 35.61
CA GLN A 359 -120.53 -45.10 34.34
C GLN A 359 -119.83 -44.32 33.21
N LYS A 360 -118.77 -43.53 33.50
CA LYS A 360 -118.05 -42.75 32.47
C LYS A 360 -116.76 -43.40 31.98
N THR A 361 -116.06 -44.17 32.80
CA THR A 361 -114.77 -44.76 32.42
C THR A 361 -114.90 -45.82 31.34
N GLU A 362 -115.93 -46.66 31.41
CA GLU A 362 -116.21 -47.74 30.44
C GLU A 362 -116.47 -47.19 29.02
N GLY A 363 -116.93 -45.95 28.88
CA GLY A 363 -117.19 -45.32 27.58
C GLY A 363 -115.95 -44.79 26.85
N MET A 364 -114.80 -44.63 27.52
CA MET A 364 -113.66 -43.89 26.97
C MET A 364 -112.49 -44.78 26.50
N GLU A 365 -112.37 -46.01 27.00
CA GLU A 365 -111.37 -46.97 26.54
C GLU A 365 -111.60 -47.40 25.08
N VAL A 366 -112.87 -47.45 24.64
CA VAL A 366 -113.26 -47.81 23.26
C VAL A 366 -112.71 -46.84 22.22
N PHE A 367 -112.52 -45.56 22.56
CA PHE A 367 -112.14 -44.51 21.61
C PHE A 367 -110.66 -44.54 21.18
N PHE A 368 -109.74 -44.93 22.07
CA PHE A 368 -108.30 -44.80 21.81
C PHE A 368 -107.73 -45.89 20.90
N GLU A 369 -108.33 -47.07 20.87
CA GLU A 369 -107.77 -48.20 20.10
C GLU A 369 -107.89 -47.99 18.58
N GLU A 370 -108.92 -47.26 18.11
CA GLU A 370 -109.10 -46.94 16.69
C GLU A 370 -108.00 -46.02 16.13
N GLN A 371 -107.59 -45.00 16.89
CA GLN A 371 -106.66 -43.96 16.44
C GLN A 371 -105.27 -44.51 16.10
N LYS A 372 -104.81 -45.51 16.87
CA LYS A 372 -103.51 -46.17 16.72
C LYS A 372 -103.35 -46.90 15.39
N SER A 373 -104.45 -47.41 14.82
CA SER A 373 -104.46 -48.19 13.57
C SER A 373 -104.18 -47.37 12.30
N VAL A 374 -104.36 -46.05 12.35
CA VAL A 374 -104.23 -45.14 11.19
C VAL A 374 -102.76 -44.74 11.00
N MET A 375 -102.08 -44.38 12.09
CA MET A 375 -100.72 -43.82 12.04
C MET A 375 -99.67 -44.81 11.53
N GLN A 376 -99.88 -46.12 11.73
CA GLN A 376 -98.99 -47.18 11.27
C GLN A 376 -98.86 -47.25 9.72
N ARG A 377 -99.88 -46.81 8.97
CA ARG A 377 -99.94 -46.94 7.50
C ARG A 377 -99.15 -45.87 6.75
N GLU A 378 -99.04 -44.66 7.29
CA GLU A 378 -98.35 -43.54 6.61
C GLU A 378 -96.83 -43.74 6.57
N ILE A 379 -96.26 -44.35 7.61
CA ILE A 379 -94.81 -44.59 7.75
C ILE A 379 -94.25 -45.45 6.60
N SER A 380 -95.01 -46.47 6.16
CA SER A 380 -94.57 -47.36 5.06
C SER A 380 -94.61 -46.71 3.68
N ARG A 381 -95.26 -45.55 3.52
CA ARG A 381 -95.32 -44.81 2.24
C ARG A 381 -94.02 -44.06 1.98
N LEU A 382 -93.58 -43.28 2.97
CA LEU A 382 -92.40 -42.41 2.87
C LEU A 382 -91.08 -43.18 2.65
N GLN A 383 -90.99 -44.43 3.12
CA GLN A 383 -89.79 -45.25 2.92
C GLN A 383 -89.54 -45.66 1.46
N LYS A 384 -90.57 -45.69 0.59
CA LYS A 384 -90.41 -46.06 -0.83
C LYS A 384 -89.90 -44.89 -1.69
N GLU A 385 -90.30 -43.66 -1.38
CA GLU A 385 -89.90 -42.46 -2.14
C GLU A 385 -88.40 -42.14 -1.97
N LEU A 386 -87.83 -42.40 -0.79
CA LEU A 386 -86.40 -42.22 -0.51
C LEU A 386 -85.47 -43.19 -1.26
N PHE A 387 -85.97 -44.33 -1.74
CA PHE A 387 -85.15 -45.30 -2.47
C PHE A 387 -84.98 -44.89 -3.94
N ALA A 388 -86.05 -44.44 -4.59
CA ALA A 388 -86.05 -43.99 -5.98
C ALA A 388 -85.12 -42.78 -6.22
N LEU A 389 -85.03 -41.86 -5.25
CA LEU A 389 -84.17 -40.67 -5.32
C LEU A 389 -82.66 -40.95 -5.21
N LYS A 390 -82.25 -42.16 -4.80
CA LYS A 390 -80.83 -42.55 -4.77
C LYS A 390 -80.36 -43.22 -6.06
N GLU A 391 -81.27 -43.81 -6.82
CA GLU A 391 -80.95 -44.57 -8.03
C GLU A 391 -80.69 -43.64 -9.23
N THR A 392 -81.41 -42.53 -9.32
CA THR A 392 -81.20 -41.48 -10.34
C THR A 392 -79.88 -40.72 -10.18
N ALA A 393 -79.45 -40.45 -8.94
CA ALA A 393 -78.19 -39.75 -8.66
C ALA A 393 -76.94 -40.58 -9.02
N ALA A 394 -77.07 -41.91 -9.14
CA ALA A 394 -75.97 -42.80 -9.52
C ALA A 394 -75.73 -42.82 -11.04
N THR A 395 -76.79 -42.71 -11.86
CA THR A 395 -76.71 -42.79 -13.32
C THR A 395 -76.15 -41.51 -13.95
N GLU A 396 -76.48 -40.33 -13.41
CA GLU A 396 -75.95 -39.04 -13.89
C GLU A 396 -74.43 -38.93 -13.69
N LYS A 397 -73.90 -39.49 -12.60
CA LYS A 397 -72.47 -39.45 -12.28
C LYS A 397 -71.62 -40.33 -13.22
N ALA A 398 -72.21 -41.37 -13.81
CA ALA A 398 -71.53 -42.22 -14.79
C ALA A 398 -71.37 -41.52 -16.15
N MET A 399 -72.39 -40.79 -16.62
CA MET A 399 -72.34 -40.12 -17.94
C MET A 399 -71.36 -38.94 -17.99
N PHE A 400 -71.08 -38.29 -16.85
CA PHE A 400 -70.11 -37.19 -16.79
C PHE A 400 -68.66 -37.65 -17.02
N HIS A 401 -68.27 -38.80 -16.49
CA HIS A 401 -66.91 -39.32 -16.66
C HIS A 401 -66.65 -39.82 -18.09
N ASP A 402 -67.66 -40.36 -18.78
CA ASP A 402 -67.53 -40.86 -20.16
C ASP A 402 -67.44 -39.75 -21.21
N ALA A 403 -67.93 -38.54 -20.90
CA ALA A 403 -67.78 -37.35 -21.73
C ALA A 403 -66.36 -36.75 -21.65
N VAL A 404 -65.80 -36.64 -20.44
CA VAL A 404 -64.44 -36.09 -20.21
C VAL A 404 -63.36 -36.96 -20.86
N ALA A 405 -63.55 -38.29 -20.89
CA ALA A 405 -62.59 -39.20 -21.54
C ALA A 405 -62.50 -39.02 -23.06
N LYS A 406 -63.58 -38.59 -23.73
CA LYS A 406 -63.62 -38.42 -25.19
C LYS A 406 -62.93 -37.13 -25.65
N GLU A 407 -63.13 -36.01 -24.95
CA GLU A 407 -62.49 -34.72 -25.31
C GLU A 407 -60.95 -34.78 -25.16
N VAL A 408 -60.45 -35.45 -24.11
CA VAL A 408 -59.00 -35.61 -23.88
C VAL A 408 -58.34 -36.44 -24.99
N ALA A 409 -59.04 -37.43 -25.56
CA ALA A 409 -58.55 -38.22 -26.68
C ALA A 409 -58.49 -37.40 -28.00
N GLU A 410 -59.48 -36.55 -28.27
CA GLU A 410 -59.51 -35.70 -29.47
C GLU A 410 -58.43 -34.60 -29.43
N ILE A 411 -58.23 -33.94 -28.29
CA ILE A 411 -57.17 -32.93 -28.10
C ILE A 411 -55.77 -33.56 -28.28
N THR A 412 -55.57 -34.78 -27.77
CA THR A 412 -54.30 -35.51 -27.90
C THR A 412 -54.00 -35.91 -29.35
N ASN A 413 -55.02 -36.35 -30.11
CA ASN A 413 -54.86 -36.68 -31.52
C ASN A 413 -54.57 -35.44 -32.40
N ASN A 414 -55.22 -34.31 -32.12
CA ASN A 414 -55.02 -33.08 -32.90
C ASN A 414 -53.61 -32.50 -32.70
N SER A 415 -53.08 -32.56 -31.47
CA SER A 415 -51.70 -32.15 -31.15
C SER A 415 -50.65 -32.97 -31.90
N ASN A 416 -50.78 -34.30 -31.91
CA ASN A 416 -49.84 -35.19 -32.59
C ASN A 416 -49.81 -35.00 -34.12
N LYS A 417 -50.95 -34.64 -34.73
CA LYS A 417 -51.02 -34.38 -36.18
C LYS A 417 -50.22 -33.15 -36.60
N ILE A 418 -50.33 -32.05 -35.84
CA ILE A 418 -49.58 -30.79 -36.10
C ILE A 418 -48.07 -31.01 -35.96
N VAL A 419 -47.63 -31.81 -34.98
CA VAL A 419 -46.21 -32.15 -34.79
C VAL A 419 -45.66 -33.00 -35.94
N SER A 420 -46.48 -33.86 -36.55
CA SER A 420 -46.07 -34.67 -37.70
C SER A 420 -45.89 -33.84 -38.98
N GLU A 421 -46.83 -32.93 -39.28
CA GLU A 421 -46.77 -32.07 -40.47
C GLU A 421 -45.59 -31.08 -40.44
N LEU A 422 -45.15 -30.66 -39.24
CA LEU A 422 -43.95 -29.83 -39.05
C LEU A 422 -42.63 -30.60 -39.28
N LYS A 423 -42.58 -31.89 -38.93
CA LYS A 423 -41.39 -32.74 -39.16
C LYS A 423 -41.16 -33.00 -40.65
N GLU A 424 -42.23 -33.20 -41.41
CA GLU A 424 -42.15 -33.56 -42.83
C GLU A 424 -41.65 -32.39 -43.71
N LYS A 425 -42.09 -31.15 -43.42
CA LYS A 425 -41.58 -29.95 -44.09
C LYS A 425 -40.10 -29.69 -43.84
N LEU A 426 -39.61 -29.92 -42.61
CA LEU A 426 -38.20 -29.71 -42.27
C LEU A 426 -37.28 -30.71 -43.01
N MET A 427 -37.70 -31.97 -43.12
CA MET A 427 -36.97 -33.02 -43.85
C MET A 427 -36.82 -32.70 -45.35
N TRP A 428 -37.84 -32.09 -45.97
CA TRP A 428 -37.81 -31.73 -47.39
C TRP A 428 -36.79 -30.62 -47.71
N GLU A 429 -36.72 -29.56 -46.89
CA GLU A 429 -35.75 -28.48 -47.09
C GLU A 429 -34.28 -28.93 -46.94
N PHE A 430 -33.99 -29.85 -46.02
CA PHE A 430 -32.63 -30.40 -45.89
C PHE A 430 -32.20 -31.19 -47.13
N SER A 431 -33.10 -32.00 -47.72
CA SER A 431 -32.79 -32.81 -48.91
C SER A 431 -32.53 -31.98 -50.18
N CYS A 432 -33.10 -30.77 -50.27
CA CYS A 432 -32.80 -29.84 -51.37
C CYS A 432 -31.41 -29.21 -51.26
N ARG A 433 -31.01 -28.72 -50.07
CA ARG A 433 -29.69 -28.07 -49.86
C ARG A 433 -28.50 -29.03 -50.02
N GLU A 434 -28.69 -30.32 -49.74
CA GLU A 434 -27.62 -31.33 -49.88
C GLU A 434 -27.30 -31.67 -51.36
N LYS A 435 -28.27 -31.55 -52.27
CA LYS A 435 -28.06 -31.86 -53.70
C LYS A 435 -27.32 -30.75 -54.45
N GLU A 436 -27.51 -29.48 -54.09
CA GLU A 436 -26.83 -28.35 -54.74
C GLU A 436 -25.33 -28.30 -54.42
N THR A 437 -24.95 -28.66 -53.18
CA THR A 437 -23.54 -28.64 -52.73
C THR A 437 -22.68 -29.76 -53.34
N GLN A 438 -23.26 -30.92 -53.67
CA GLN A 438 -22.51 -32.01 -54.33
C GLN A 438 -22.15 -31.73 -55.80
N VAL A 439 -22.94 -30.91 -56.52
CA VAL A 439 -22.67 -30.59 -57.93
C VAL A 439 -21.50 -29.62 -58.07
N HIS A 440 -21.38 -28.64 -57.18
CA HIS A 440 -20.32 -27.63 -57.23
C HIS A 440 -18.91 -28.22 -56.99
N ASN A 441 -18.80 -29.22 -56.11
CA ASN A 441 -17.51 -29.80 -55.72
C ASN A 441 -16.87 -30.68 -56.83
N LYS A 442 -17.69 -31.29 -57.71
CA LYS A 442 -17.19 -32.15 -58.80
C LYS A 442 -16.50 -31.39 -59.93
N HIS A 443 -16.91 -30.14 -60.20
CA HIS A 443 -16.31 -29.35 -61.29
C HIS A 443 -14.94 -28.75 -60.93
N TYR A 444 -14.65 -28.52 -59.65
CA TYR A 444 -13.39 -27.93 -59.21
C TYR A 444 -12.17 -28.87 -59.35
N LEU A 445 -12.37 -30.17 -59.12
CA LEU A 445 -11.27 -31.15 -59.11
C LEU A 445 -10.78 -31.53 -60.52
N ALA A 446 -11.66 -31.56 -61.53
CA ALA A 446 -11.30 -31.92 -62.90
C ALA A 446 -10.34 -30.92 -63.57
N ALA A 447 -10.49 -29.62 -63.27
CA ALA A 447 -9.69 -28.56 -63.89
C ALA A 447 -8.22 -28.55 -63.47
N LYS A 448 -7.86 -29.16 -62.32
CA LYS A 448 -6.48 -29.17 -61.81
C LYS A 448 -5.60 -30.29 -62.34
N GLU A 449 -6.19 -31.37 -62.87
CA GLU A 449 -5.42 -32.52 -63.39
C GLU A 449 -4.75 -32.21 -64.75
N GLU A 450 -5.38 -31.38 -65.58
CA GLU A 450 -4.92 -31.09 -66.94
C GLU A 450 -3.75 -30.09 -67.02
N GLU A 451 -3.52 -29.33 -65.94
CA GLU A 451 -2.40 -28.36 -65.85
C GLU A 451 -1.04 -29.07 -65.68
N LEU A 452 -1.02 -30.24 -65.04
CA LEU A 452 0.22 -30.94 -64.68
C LEU A 452 0.83 -31.74 -65.84
N ARG A 453 0.02 -32.31 -66.75
CA ARG A 453 0.54 -33.13 -67.87
C ARG A 453 1.41 -32.34 -68.86
N ARG A 454 1.14 -31.05 -69.09
CA ARG A 454 1.87 -30.22 -70.07
C ARG A 454 3.29 -29.82 -69.63
N LYS A 455 3.65 -29.94 -68.34
CA LYS A 455 4.97 -29.49 -67.84
C LYS A 455 6.09 -30.52 -68.02
N CYS A 456 5.77 -31.80 -68.09
CA CYS A 456 6.77 -32.87 -68.17
C CYS A 456 7.36 -33.10 -69.58
N GLU A 457 6.72 -32.60 -70.64
CA GLU A 457 7.19 -32.82 -72.02
C GLU A 457 8.33 -31.86 -72.41
N ALA A 458 8.42 -30.69 -71.77
CA ALA A 458 9.38 -29.63 -72.13
C ALA A 458 10.83 -29.90 -71.66
N GLU A 459 11.04 -30.70 -70.62
CA GLU A 459 12.38 -30.90 -70.02
C GLU A 459 13.26 -31.90 -70.79
N ARG A 460 12.65 -32.74 -71.65
CA ARG A 460 13.36 -33.83 -72.34
C ARG A 460 14.23 -33.35 -73.51
N ASP A 461 13.78 -32.32 -74.23
CA ASP A 461 14.42 -31.91 -75.49
C ASP A 461 15.62 -30.97 -75.27
N ALA A 462 15.77 -30.39 -74.07
CA ALA A 462 16.92 -29.55 -73.69
C ALA A 462 18.23 -30.35 -73.51
N ALA A 463 18.15 -31.64 -73.15
CA ALA A 463 19.33 -32.45 -72.82
C ALA A 463 20.17 -32.84 -74.05
N VAL A 464 19.57 -32.89 -75.24
CA VAL A 464 20.23 -33.39 -76.47
C VAL A 464 21.21 -32.36 -77.06
N ALA A 465 20.94 -31.05 -76.91
CA ALA A 465 21.78 -29.99 -77.46
C ALA A 465 23.16 -29.88 -76.76
N ALA A 466 23.25 -30.26 -75.48
CA ALA A 466 24.46 -30.09 -74.65
C ALA A 466 25.57 -31.14 -74.91
N ALA A 467 25.32 -32.14 -75.77
CA ALA A 467 26.30 -33.18 -76.09
C ALA A 467 27.22 -32.78 -77.26
N THR A 468 26.67 -32.17 -78.30
CA THR A 468 27.37 -31.92 -79.58
C THR A 468 28.49 -30.88 -79.48
N GLN A 469 28.39 -29.93 -78.54
CA GLN A 469 29.34 -28.82 -78.39
C GLN A 469 30.70 -29.25 -77.78
N ARG A 470 30.76 -30.40 -77.09
CA ARG A 470 31.94 -30.84 -76.33
C ARG A 470 33.05 -31.49 -77.17
N LEU A 471 32.76 -31.88 -78.42
CA LEU A 471 33.74 -32.55 -79.30
C LEU A 471 34.64 -31.60 -80.11
N GLY A 472 34.27 -30.32 -80.28
CA GLY A 472 35.08 -29.35 -81.02
C GLY A 472 36.17 -28.64 -80.21
N GLN A 473 36.04 -28.59 -78.89
CA GLN A 473 36.90 -27.77 -78.02
C GLN A 473 38.18 -28.49 -77.54
N THR A 474 38.32 -29.79 -77.78
CA THR A 474 39.43 -30.60 -77.28
C THR A 474 40.69 -30.52 -78.14
N HIS A 475 40.59 -30.19 -79.43
CA HIS A 475 41.73 -30.18 -80.35
C HIS A 475 42.57 -28.89 -80.30
N ILE A 476 42.00 -27.78 -79.83
CA ILE A 476 42.70 -26.47 -79.78
C ILE A 476 43.55 -26.32 -78.50
N LYS A 477 43.18 -26.98 -77.39
CA LYS A 477 43.82 -26.79 -76.07
C LYS A 477 45.29 -27.23 -76.01
N TYR A 478 45.63 -28.35 -76.63
CA TYR A 478 46.93 -29.01 -76.43
C TYR A 478 48.14 -28.22 -76.99
N LEU A 479 47.93 -27.25 -77.88
CA LEU A 479 49.00 -26.42 -78.45
C LEU A 479 49.22 -25.08 -77.72
N THR A 480 48.27 -24.63 -76.89
CA THR A 480 48.42 -23.37 -76.12
C THR A 480 49.02 -23.59 -74.73
N GLU A 481 48.92 -24.80 -74.19
CA GLU A 481 49.28 -25.13 -72.81
C GLU A 481 50.78 -25.10 -72.52
N SER A 482 51.65 -25.27 -73.54
CA SER A 482 53.11 -25.23 -73.33
C SER A 482 53.66 -23.82 -73.11
N HIS A 483 53.18 -22.82 -73.85
CA HIS A 483 53.75 -21.46 -73.80
C HIS A 483 53.21 -20.63 -72.64
N ASN A 484 51.96 -20.87 -72.23
CA ASN A 484 51.32 -20.12 -71.16
C ASN A 484 51.91 -20.42 -69.76
N ASN A 485 52.54 -21.59 -69.55
CA ASN A 485 53.00 -21.99 -68.22
C ASN A 485 54.15 -21.11 -67.68
N ASP A 486 55.08 -20.66 -68.52
CA ASP A 486 56.19 -19.78 -68.07
C ASP A 486 55.72 -18.35 -67.76
N ASP A 487 54.77 -17.82 -68.52
CA ASP A 487 54.18 -16.50 -68.24
C ASP A 487 53.26 -16.53 -67.02
N LEU A 488 52.49 -17.61 -66.84
CA LEU A 488 51.73 -17.85 -65.61
C LEU A 488 52.62 -17.92 -64.36
N LEU A 489 53.82 -18.51 -64.45
CA LEU A 489 54.77 -18.53 -63.32
C LEU A 489 55.33 -17.15 -63.02
N ARG A 490 55.66 -16.33 -64.03
CA ARG A 490 56.11 -14.95 -63.84
C ARG A 490 55.01 -14.06 -63.25
N ASP A 491 53.79 -14.16 -63.77
CA ASP A 491 52.65 -13.43 -63.23
C ASP A 491 52.29 -13.89 -61.81
N ARG A 492 52.44 -15.19 -61.50
CA ARG A 492 52.26 -15.70 -60.13
C ARG A 492 53.28 -15.09 -59.16
N VAL A 493 54.55 -14.98 -59.53
CA VAL A 493 55.58 -14.34 -58.69
C VAL A 493 55.33 -12.83 -58.55
N ALA A 494 54.93 -12.14 -59.63
CA ALA A 494 54.57 -10.73 -59.57
C ALA A 494 53.31 -10.48 -58.70
N GLN A 495 52.32 -11.37 -58.78
CA GLN A 495 51.13 -11.34 -57.93
C GLN A 495 51.51 -11.58 -56.45
N MET A 496 52.28 -12.63 -56.15
CA MET A 496 52.75 -12.92 -54.79
C MET A 496 53.55 -11.76 -54.19
N ASN A 497 54.33 -11.03 -54.99
CA ASN A 497 55.05 -9.84 -54.50
C ASN A 497 54.11 -8.66 -54.21
N ARG A 498 53.11 -8.41 -55.07
CA ARG A 498 52.08 -7.38 -54.81
C ARG A 498 51.23 -7.74 -53.59
N GLU A 499 50.90 -9.01 -53.40
CA GLU A 499 50.16 -9.51 -52.24
C GLU A 499 51.00 -9.42 -50.96
N ASN A 500 52.29 -9.77 -50.99
CA ASN A 500 53.19 -9.57 -49.84
C ASN A 500 53.33 -8.08 -49.47
N GLU A 501 53.43 -7.18 -50.45
CA GLU A 501 53.52 -5.74 -50.17
C GLU A 501 52.19 -5.19 -49.64
N ARG A 502 51.05 -5.64 -50.18
CA ARG A 502 49.73 -5.32 -49.63
C ARG A 502 49.60 -5.80 -48.19
N LEU A 503 50.03 -7.04 -47.90
CA LEU A 503 50.00 -7.61 -46.55
C LEU A 503 50.96 -6.92 -45.59
N ARG A 504 52.10 -6.38 -46.06
CA ARG A 504 52.96 -5.50 -45.25
C ARG A 504 52.25 -4.20 -44.88
N VAL A 505 51.71 -3.48 -45.85
CA VAL A 505 50.98 -2.22 -45.60
C VAL A 505 49.75 -2.47 -44.72
N GLU A 506 49.06 -3.61 -44.89
CA GLU A 506 47.95 -4.04 -44.06
C GLU A 506 48.41 -4.37 -42.62
N ALA A 507 49.56 -5.02 -42.44
CA ALA A 507 50.14 -5.28 -41.12
C ALA A 507 50.64 -4.01 -40.42
N GLU A 508 51.28 -3.08 -41.13
CA GLU A 508 51.71 -1.77 -40.61
C GLU A 508 50.51 -0.91 -40.20
N LEU A 509 49.44 -0.90 -41.02
CA LEU A 509 48.19 -0.23 -40.69
C LEU A 509 47.54 -0.83 -39.44
N LEU A 510 47.48 -2.17 -39.32
CA LEU A 510 46.97 -2.85 -38.14
C LEU A 510 47.83 -2.60 -36.89
N GLN A 511 49.15 -2.50 -37.04
CA GLN A 511 50.07 -2.20 -35.95
C GLN A 511 49.89 -0.76 -35.44
N GLU A 512 49.72 0.23 -36.33
CA GLU A 512 49.46 1.61 -35.92
C GLU A 512 48.02 1.78 -35.38
N GLN A 513 47.04 1.02 -35.88
CA GLN A 513 45.70 0.94 -35.28
C GLN A 513 45.74 0.36 -33.86
N LEU A 514 46.49 -0.74 -33.63
CA LEU A 514 46.67 -1.34 -32.31
C LEU A 514 47.34 -0.36 -31.34
N LYS A 515 48.39 0.34 -31.80
CA LYS A 515 49.08 1.38 -31.03
C LYS A 515 48.15 2.55 -30.69
N SER A 516 47.37 3.04 -31.65
CA SER A 516 46.35 4.07 -31.41
C SER A 516 45.26 3.62 -30.44
N ALA A 517 44.88 2.33 -30.45
CA ALA A 517 43.94 1.76 -29.51
C ALA A 517 44.52 1.65 -28.08
N LEU A 518 45.79 1.29 -27.94
CA LEU A 518 46.51 1.28 -26.66
C LEU A 518 46.63 2.71 -26.09
N ASP A 519 47.05 3.69 -26.89
CA ASP A 519 47.09 5.10 -26.49
C ASP A 519 45.70 5.64 -26.09
N ALA A 520 44.65 5.19 -26.76
CA ALA A 520 43.27 5.52 -26.40
C ALA A 520 42.83 4.86 -25.08
N MET A 521 43.24 3.62 -24.83
CA MET A 521 43.02 2.93 -23.54
C MET A 521 43.73 3.65 -22.39
N SER A 522 45.02 3.96 -22.50
CA SER A 522 45.76 4.65 -21.42
C SER A 522 45.16 6.02 -21.10
N ARG A 523 44.71 6.78 -22.10
CA ARG A 523 43.95 8.03 -21.87
C ARG A 523 42.63 7.81 -21.15
N LYS A 524 41.93 6.70 -21.42
CA LYS A 524 40.71 6.32 -20.70
C LYS A 524 40.99 5.87 -19.27
N GLU A 525 42.10 5.19 -19.02
CA GLU A 525 42.55 4.83 -17.66
C GLU A 525 42.90 6.09 -16.85
N GLU A 526 43.60 7.06 -17.44
CA GLU A 526 43.83 8.37 -16.83
C GLU A 526 42.52 9.11 -16.51
N ASP A 527 41.59 9.19 -17.47
CA ASP A 527 40.28 9.82 -17.27
C ASP A 527 39.49 9.12 -16.14
N ILE A 528 39.55 7.77 -16.07
CA ILE A 528 38.93 6.99 -14.99
C ILE A 528 39.59 7.27 -13.64
N MET A 529 40.92 7.42 -13.57
CA MET A 529 41.61 7.79 -12.33
C MET A 529 41.18 9.18 -11.86
N ARG A 530 41.17 10.20 -12.75
CA ARG A 530 40.70 11.55 -12.40
C ARG A 530 39.23 11.56 -11.93
N LEU A 531 38.38 10.72 -12.52
CA LEU A 531 36.98 10.57 -12.09
C LEU A 531 36.86 9.90 -10.71
N ARG A 532 37.75 8.94 -10.38
CA ARG A 532 37.81 8.33 -9.04
C ARG A 532 38.29 9.33 -7.99
N GLU A 533 39.36 10.06 -8.26
CA GLU A 533 39.86 11.13 -7.38
C GLU A 533 38.78 12.20 -7.13
N ALA A 534 38.05 12.60 -8.18
CA ALA A 534 36.94 13.54 -8.06
C ALA A 534 35.78 12.97 -7.22
N ALA A 535 35.46 11.67 -7.37
CA ALA A 535 34.43 10.99 -6.59
C ALA A 535 34.83 10.88 -5.10
N GLU A 536 36.08 10.51 -4.82
CA GLU A 536 36.63 10.46 -3.45
C GLU A 536 36.59 11.83 -2.77
N LEU A 537 36.91 12.91 -3.49
CA LEU A 537 36.78 14.28 -2.99
C LEU A 537 35.33 14.70 -2.76
N THR A 538 34.37 14.22 -3.56
CA THR A 538 32.94 14.45 -3.28
C THR A 538 32.47 13.65 -2.06
N ASP A 539 32.88 12.40 -1.91
CA ASP A 539 32.53 11.57 -0.74
C ASP A 539 33.09 12.13 0.56
N GLN A 540 34.33 12.65 0.55
CA GLN A 540 34.92 13.36 1.69
C GLN A 540 34.11 14.62 2.07
N ARG A 541 33.62 15.37 1.07
CA ARG A 541 32.76 16.55 1.32
C ARG A 541 31.37 16.15 1.85
N VAL A 542 30.78 15.08 1.32
CA VAL A 542 29.51 14.54 1.82
C VAL A 542 29.66 14.10 3.27
N LYS A 543 30.68 13.30 3.60
CA LYS A 543 30.96 12.88 4.99
C LYS A 543 31.15 14.07 5.93
N ALA A 544 31.91 15.09 5.53
CA ALA A 544 32.10 16.31 6.32
C ALA A 544 30.79 17.09 6.56
N ILE A 545 29.85 17.06 5.60
CA ILE A 545 28.51 17.64 5.77
C ILE A 545 27.65 16.76 6.69
N GLU A 546 27.68 15.44 6.52
CA GLU A 546 26.96 14.47 7.37
C GLU A 546 27.40 14.56 8.83
N ASP A 547 28.70 14.59 9.10
CA ASP A 547 29.25 14.70 10.45
C ASP A 547 28.92 16.05 11.10
N ARG A 548 28.91 17.13 10.31
CA ARG A 548 28.44 18.44 10.77
C ARG A 548 26.95 18.40 11.13
N ILE A 549 26.11 17.85 10.26
CA ILE A 549 24.67 17.73 10.53
C ILE A 549 24.42 16.84 11.75
N ARG A 550 25.19 15.76 11.90
CA ARG A 550 25.15 14.87 13.09
C ARG A 550 25.46 15.67 14.36
N GLY A 551 26.55 16.43 14.38
CA GLY A 551 26.89 17.31 15.52
C GLY A 551 25.85 18.41 15.80
N GLU A 552 25.25 19.00 14.77
CA GLU A 552 24.14 19.96 14.93
C GLU A 552 22.86 19.29 15.47
N CYS A 553 22.61 18.02 15.14
CA CYS A 553 21.52 17.23 15.72
C CYS A 553 21.81 16.81 17.17
N ASP A 554 23.03 16.32 17.46
CA ASP A 554 23.43 15.88 18.81
C ASP A 554 23.41 17.05 19.80
N THR A 555 23.90 18.24 19.40
CA THR A 555 23.82 19.45 20.23
C THR A 555 22.38 19.92 20.48
N ARG A 556 21.49 19.82 19.48
CA ARG A 556 20.04 20.07 19.68
C ARG A 556 19.40 19.06 20.62
N LEU A 557 19.76 17.77 20.51
CA LEU A 557 19.27 16.73 21.43
C LEU A 557 19.74 16.98 22.87
N HIS A 558 21.01 17.34 23.08
CA HIS A 558 21.54 17.71 24.40
C HIS A 558 20.87 18.97 24.97
N ALA A 559 20.57 19.97 24.13
CA ALA A 559 19.83 21.16 24.55
C ALA A 559 18.38 20.82 24.99
N LEU A 560 17.69 19.95 24.25
CA LEU A 560 16.35 19.49 24.59
C LEU A 560 16.34 18.61 25.85
N ASP A 561 17.32 17.72 26.02
CA ASP A 561 17.43 16.89 27.22
C ASP A 561 17.73 17.74 28.46
N THR A 562 18.70 18.68 28.39
CA THR A 562 18.96 19.60 29.51
C THR A 562 17.78 20.53 29.81
N GLU A 563 16.97 20.91 28.82
CA GLU A 563 15.68 21.57 29.06
C GLU A 563 14.66 20.66 29.76
N TRP A 564 14.58 19.39 29.37
CA TRP A 564 13.65 18.43 29.93
C TRP A 564 14.03 18.09 31.38
N GLN A 565 15.30 17.80 31.65
CA GLN A 565 15.85 17.66 33.01
C GLN A 565 15.60 18.90 33.87
N ARG A 566 15.74 20.12 33.32
CA ARG A 566 15.45 21.37 34.04
C ARG A 566 13.96 21.48 34.39
N LYS A 567 13.06 21.13 33.47
CA LYS A 567 11.60 21.10 33.72
C LYS A 567 11.24 20.02 34.74
N LEU A 568 11.85 18.84 34.68
CA LEU A 568 11.67 17.77 35.65
C LEU A 568 12.04 18.23 37.06
N ARG A 569 13.24 18.81 37.25
CA ARG A 569 13.66 19.41 38.53
C ARG A 569 12.74 20.51 39.01
N GLN A 570 12.17 21.32 38.11
CA GLN A 570 11.16 22.33 38.49
C GLN A 570 9.85 21.71 38.97
N PHE A 571 9.41 20.58 38.39
CA PHE A 571 8.25 19.84 38.90
C PHE A 571 8.55 19.16 40.24
N GLU A 572 9.74 18.58 40.40
CA GLU A 572 10.19 17.98 41.67
C GLU A 572 10.24 19.03 42.79
N ILE A 573 10.85 20.19 42.56
CA ILE A 573 10.90 21.30 43.53
C ILE A 573 9.48 21.75 43.90
N LYS A 574 8.62 22.04 42.92
CA LYS A 574 7.23 22.44 43.19
C LYS A 574 6.46 21.39 43.97
N HIS A 575 6.64 20.11 43.66
CA HIS A 575 5.96 19.04 44.38
C HIS A 575 6.47 18.93 45.82
N VAL A 576 7.76 19.12 46.06
CA VAL A 576 8.33 19.19 47.41
C VAL A 576 7.81 20.44 48.17
N GLU A 577 7.68 21.59 47.51
CA GLU A 577 7.07 22.80 48.08
C GLU A 577 5.59 22.60 48.43
N GLU A 578 4.81 21.98 47.54
CA GLU A 578 3.39 21.63 47.75
C GLU A 578 3.22 20.63 48.89
N VAL A 579 3.97 19.52 48.88
CA VAL A 579 3.94 18.51 49.95
C VAL A 579 4.41 19.10 51.28
N GLY A 580 5.44 19.96 51.26
CA GLY A 580 5.90 20.69 52.44
C GLY A 580 4.83 21.63 52.99
N GLY A 581 4.13 22.38 52.12
CA GLY A 581 2.99 23.21 52.50
C GLY A 581 1.85 22.42 53.14
N MET A 582 1.45 21.30 52.51
CA MET A 582 0.45 20.39 53.06
C MET A 582 0.88 19.78 54.42
N GLN A 583 2.17 19.47 54.60
CA GLN A 583 2.71 19.01 55.89
C GLN A 583 2.60 20.10 56.97
N HIS A 584 2.96 21.35 56.65
CA HIS A 584 2.81 22.48 57.58
C HIS A 584 1.35 22.75 57.94
N GLU A 585 0.41 22.61 56.99
CA GLU A 585 -1.02 22.71 57.26
C GLU A 585 -1.52 21.58 58.19
N VAL A 586 -1.09 20.34 57.95
CA VAL A 586 -1.42 19.19 58.82
C VAL A 586 -0.84 19.37 60.22
N GLU A 587 0.42 19.81 60.34
CA GLU A 587 1.04 20.11 61.64
C GLU A 587 0.30 21.23 62.37
N LYS A 588 -0.05 22.31 61.67
CA LYS A 588 -0.85 23.42 62.22
C LYS A 588 -2.21 22.95 62.73
N VAL A 589 -2.96 22.19 61.93
CA VAL A 589 -4.27 21.64 62.33
C VAL A 589 -4.11 20.67 63.50
N ASN A 590 -3.02 19.90 63.57
CA ASN A 590 -2.76 19.01 64.69
C ASN A 590 -2.44 19.79 65.98
N ILE A 591 -1.70 20.89 65.90
CA ILE A 591 -1.46 21.81 67.03
C ILE A 591 -2.77 22.47 67.49
N GLU A 592 -3.62 22.94 66.57
CA GLU A 592 -4.94 23.50 66.88
C GLU A 592 -5.87 22.45 67.52
N LEU A 593 -5.84 21.20 67.04
CA LEU A 593 -6.59 20.08 67.60
C LEU A 593 -6.12 19.72 69.01
N GLU A 594 -4.81 19.66 69.26
CA GLU A 594 -4.28 19.42 70.60
C GLU A 594 -4.59 20.60 71.54
N ALA A 595 -4.54 21.85 71.07
CA ALA A 595 -4.98 22.99 71.86
C ALA A 595 -6.47 22.89 72.24
N ALA A 596 -7.33 22.50 71.29
CA ALA A 596 -8.76 22.29 71.53
C ALA A 596 -9.04 21.12 72.49
N LYS A 597 -8.33 19.99 72.37
CA LYS A 597 -8.40 18.88 73.33
C LYS A 597 -8.01 19.31 74.74
N ASN A 598 -6.91 20.07 74.86
CA ASN A 598 -6.45 20.58 76.16
C ASN A 598 -7.45 21.57 76.77
N ALA A 599 -8.06 22.45 75.97
CA ALA A 599 -9.13 23.34 76.42
C ALA A 599 -10.35 22.55 76.92
N ALA A 600 -10.84 21.57 76.14
CA ALA A 600 -11.96 20.72 76.53
C ALA A 600 -11.66 19.89 77.81
N ALA A 601 -10.42 19.42 77.98
CA ALA A 601 -9.99 18.72 79.19
C ALA A 601 -9.94 19.63 80.43
N LEU A 602 -9.63 20.92 80.26
CA LEU A 602 -9.70 21.92 81.34
C LEU A 602 -11.15 22.29 81.67
N GLU A 603 -12.03 22.42 80.67
CA GLU A 603 -13.47 22.62 80.89
C GLU A 603 -14.10 21.43 81.62
N LEU A 604 -13.80 20.20 81.21
CA LEU A 604 -14.28 18.99 81.88
C LEU A 604 -13.85 18.97 83.35
N LYS A 605 -12.57 19.23 83.65
CA LYS A 605 -12.07 19.35 85.04
C LYS A 605 -12.76 20.48 85.82
N SER A 606 -13.09 21.59 85.18
CA SER A 606 -13.84 22.68 85.82
C SER A 606 -15.29 22.27 86.14
N ILE A 607 -15.94 21.51 85.25
CA ILE A 607 -17.27 20.95 85.46
C ILE A 607 -17.24 19.90 86.58
N GLU A 608 -16.27 18.98 86.58
CA GLU A 608 -16.05 18.01 87.65
C GLU A 608 -15.82 18.68 89.01
N GLN A 609 -15.02 19.75 89.07
CA GLN A 609 -14.80 20.54 90.28
C GLN A 609 -16.09 21.23 90.76
N LYS A 610 -16.90 21.79 89.85
CA LYS A 610 -18.22 22.37 90.20
C LYS A 610 -19.17 21.31 90.72
N HIS A 611 -19.30 20.16 90.05
CA HIS A 611 -20.13 19.04 90.50
C HIS A 611 -19.65 18.51 91.86
N ALA A 612 -18.34 18.41 92.10
CA ALA A 612 -17.79 18.01 93.40
C ALA A 612 -18.12 19.02 94.51
N ALA A 613 -18.03 20.32 94.23
CA ALA A 613 -18.43 21.38 95.17
C ALA A 613 -19.94 21.38 95.44
N GLU A 614 -20.77 21.18 94.41
CA GLU A 614 -22.23 21.04 94.54
C GLU A 614 -22.60 19.79 95.35
N LEU A 615 -21.98 18.65 95.09
CA LEU A 615 -22.16 17.43 95.88
C LEU A 615 -21.73 17.63 97.34
N THR A 616 -20.64 18.34 97.59
CA THR A 616 -20.20 18.69 98.95
C THR A 616 -21.25 19.58 99.64
N SER A 617 -21.74 20.62 98.96
CA SER A 617 -22.80 21.51 99.47
C SER A 617 -24.16 20.81 99.66
N ILE A 618 -24.51 19.82 98.82
CA ILE A 618 -25.67 18.95 99.03
C ILE A 618 -25.45 18.08 100.27
N ASN A 619 -24.27 17.47 100.42
CA ASN A 619 -23.95 16.61 101.55
C ASN A 619 -23.93 17.40 102.88
N GLU A 620 -23.38 18.61 102.89
CA GLU A 620 -23.47 19.55 104.02
C GLU A 620 -24.92 19.89 104.37
N ARG A 621 -25.76 20.22 103.38
CA ARG A 621 -27.20 20.48 103.60
C ARG A 621 -27.94 19.24 104.13
N VAL A 622 -27.59 18.04 103.65
CA VAL A 622 -28.14 16.77 104.16
C VAL A 622 -27.67 16.50 105.59
N LEU A 623 -26.40 16.73 105.92
CA LEU A 623 -25.87 16.61 107.28
C LEU A 623 -26.54 17.62 108.24
N VAL A 624 -26.77 18.85 107.81
CA VAL A 624 -27.54 19.85 108.59
C VAL A 624 -29.01 19.42 108.74
N ALA A 625 -29.64 18.87 107.70
CA ALA A 625 -31.01 18.34 107.77
C ALA A 625 -31.12 17.11 108.70
N LEU A 626 -30.11 16.24 108.70
CA LEU A 626 -30.00 15.12 109.64
C LEU A 626 -29.78 15.61 111.06
N ALA A 627 -28.82 16.52 111.30
CA ALA A 627 -28.55 17.08 112.63
C ALA A 627 -29.74 17.85 113.21
N THR A 628 -30.47 18.59 112.39
CA THR A 628 -31.72 19.25 112.81
C THR A 628 -32.82 18.24 113.10
N LYS A 629 -32.96 17.16 112.31
CA LYS A 629 -33.87 16.06 112.65
C LYS A 629 -33.48 15.33 113.94
N ASP A 630 -32.21 15.00 114.13
CA ASP A 630 -31.70 14.38 115.36
C ASP A 630 -31.93 15.27 116.58
N ASN A 631 -31.77 16.59 116.45
CA ASN A 631 -32.09 17.54 117.51
C ASN A 631 -33.61 17.60 117.78
N THR A 632 -34.47 17.53 116.77
CA THR A 632 -35.93 17.40 117.00
C THR A 632 -36.32 16.06 117.62
N LEU A 633 -35.65 14.96 117.25
CA LEU A 633 -35.86 13.65 117.85
C LEU A 633 -35.40 13.62 119.30
N LYS A 634 -34.26 14.26 119.63
CA LYS A 634 -33.82 14.46 121.02
C LYS A 634 -34.82 15.27 121.82
N ALA A 635 -35.26 16.42 121.31
CA ALA A 635 -36.27 17.25 121.97
C ALA A 635 -37.60 16.50 122.19
N GLN A 636 -38.04 15.70 121.21
CA GLN A 636 -39.21 14.81 121.37
C GLN A 636 -38.96 13.69 122.38
N THR A 637 -37.76 13.11 122.42
CA THR A 637 -37.37 12.08 123.39
C THR A 637 -37.31 12.65 124.81
N GLU A 638 -36.78 13.85 124.98
CA GLU A 638 -36.79 14.61 126.24
C GLU A 638 -38.22 14.99 126.66
N GLN A 639 -39.08 15.38 125.72
CA GLN A 639 -40.50 15.61 126.00
C GLN A 639 -41.22 14.32 126.41
N ILE A 640 -40.88 13.18 125.79
CA ILE A 640 -41.39 11.86 126.17
C ILE A 640 -40.87 11.46 127.56
N SER A 641 -39.59 11.67 127.89
CA SER A 641 -39.05 11.32 129.21
C SER A 641 -39.63 12.22 130.31
N LEU A 642 -39.83 13.51 130.05
CA LEU A 642 -40.55 14.41 130.97
C LEU A 642 -42.01 13.98 131.19
N LEU A 643 -42.71 13.52 130.14
CA LEU A 643 -44.06 12.96 130.27
C LEU A 643 -44.06 11.62 131.01
N GLN A 644 -43.07 10.76 130.78
CA GLN A 644 -42.89 9.50 131.53
C GLN A 644 -42.57 9.76 133.00
N GLU A 645 -41.78 10.78 133.32
CA GLU A 645 -41.46 11.15 134.70
C GLU A 645 -42.64 11.85 135.40
N ALA A 646 -43.42 12.66 134.68
CA ALA A 646 -44.69 13.18 135.17
C ALA A 646 -45.71 12.06 135.46
N LEU A 647 -45.76 11.02 134.62
CA LEU A 647 -46.54 9.80 134.87
C LEU A 647 -45.98 9.03 136.08
N ARG A 648 -44.66 8.85 136.18
CA ARG A 648 -43.98 8.20 137.32
C ARG A 648 -44.29 8.90 138.64
N LEU A 649 -44.23 10.23 138.68
CA LEU A 649 -44.60 11.04 139.84
C LEU A 649 -46.09 10.94 140.16
N ARG A 650 -46.96 10.96 139.14
CA ARG A 650 -48.41 10.74 139.34
C ARG A 650 -48.68 9.36 139.95
N ASP A 651 -47.99 8.33 139.47
CA ASP A 651 -48.16 6.96 139.94
C ASP A 651 -47.50 6.75 141.33
N GLU A 652 -46.41 7.46 141.67
CA GLU A 652 -45.89 7.58 143.04
C GLU A 652 -46.87 8.30 143.98
N HIS A 653 -47.53 9.37 143.52
CA HIS A 653 -48.58 10.03 144.30
C HIS A 653 -49.79 9.12 144.51
N ILE A 654 -50.20 8.35 143.49
CA ILE A 654 -51.23 7.31 143.61
C ILE A 654 -50.79 6.21 144.60
N ALA A 655 -49.51 5.82 144.60
CA ALA A 655 -48.96 4.85 145.56
C ALA A 655 -48.97 5.40 147.00
N ARG A 656 -48.50 6.64 147.23
CA ARG A 656 -48.57 7.29 148.56
C ARG A 656 -50.00 7.48 149.05
N HIS A 657 -50.95 7.77 148.15
CA HIS A 657 -52.38 7.79 148.49
C HIS A 657 -52.96 6.40 148.80
N ARG A 658 -52.34 5.31 148.35
CA ARG A 658 -52.69 3.93 148.72
C ARG A 658 -52.01 3.43 150.00
N GLU A 659 -50.95 4.09 150.46
CA GLU A 659 -50.30 3.81 151.76
C GLU A 659 -50.86 4.65 152.92
N LEU A 660 -51.72 5.63 152.63
CA LEU A 660 -52.43 6.48 153.59
C LEU A 660 -53.92 6.13 153.74
N LEU A 661 -54.34 4.99 153.18
CA LEU A 661 -55.67 4.37 153.29
C LEU A 661 -55.54 2.93 153.81
#